data_AF-A0A5B9E853-F1
#
_entry.id   AF-A0A5B9E853-F1
#
_cell.length_a   1.000
_cell.length_b   1.000
_cell.length_c   1.000
_cell.angle_alpha   90.00
_cell.angle_beta   90.00
_cell.angle_gamma   90.00
#
_symmetry.space_group_name_H-M   'P 1'
#
loop_
_entity.id
_entity.type
_entity.pdbx_description
1 polymer ?
#
loop_
_entity_poly.entity_id
_entity_poly.type
_entity_poly.pdbx_seq_one_letter_code
_entity_poly.pdbx_strand_id
1 'polypeptide(L)'
;MSGSKSSTTVAGPFLAAEGCLQFLWPVLSEFHLDDQTRESIRRAAQQLAPIPRLALELRLNAGAQTPDLHQMVQPYGDDDDALAWFLQNRPSPQYPPQLQEFVASGESDDSQAKPTRAIFFEWDFDRLHQPASVFLPVDAKFPALPEPSLHDLRMRQLRALMAAGQISETAVASQEAPPWAPTMPDNVSISHIGSMPLRGDLLRVNYRNVRQSKLSLLLEEIAWPGEASPALELFDELVEIADIVTVAINFMELRPTKDIGFEIMFDEQPASEPRWQQLFVLLEKLGICTEPEAACLLKVEGRLYPYMPKQTWPLGWLLATELRSGDAVPYVERALSHLKVTLSAEGKMTAKAYVSAQHCWSDTPPEHPVAIATSRPPCLSATVNAAIKFLLSRQHQSGWWTEFRTNLGPSDEWATAFVGYALGCINDPDARRGAGDAVNKLLGSQRAGGGWGWNRCLPPDADSTAWAVHLFRRMGYEGMASAHAMQFLSAHLLPHGGISTYQAGVSVQYRGHATKENDDGWQSEHLCTAANVAPLLGSLPLRRLRETQNDDGSWTAYWWRCPALSTALAAEALASVTGHRASVDRAILWAWSYRSSAPSAWIDAWIIRILRLGNASDQQEAHRRAEALPRRQLEDGSWPSGTDIVSTDTDDRTGATARNLEEPYRIFTTAAVLMALTALGVQPATAEDNRP
;
A
#
# COMPACT_ATOMS: atom_id res chain seq x y z
N MET A 1 13.47 -15.72 46.55
CA MET A 1 12.02 -15.56 46.71
C MET A 1 11.46 -15.05 45.39
N SER A 2 11.22 -15.98 44.46
CA SER A 2 10.54 -15.75 43.19
C SER A 2 9.04 -15.72 43.45
N GLY A 3 8.47 -14.52 43.61
CA GLY A 3 7.03 -14.37 43.70
C GLY A 3 6.41 -14.61 42.33
N SER A 4 5.89 -15.81 42.10
CA SER A 4 5.00 -16.06 40.96
C SER A 4 3.76 -15.20 41.17
N LYS A 5 3.59 -14.13 40.38
CA LYS A 5 2.32 -13.43 40.30
C LYS A 5 1.32 -14.36 39.63
N SER A 6 0.64 -15.15 40.44
CA SER A 6 -0.63 -15.77 40.07
C SER A 6 -1.63 -14.63 39.86
N SER A 7 -1.69 -14.08 38.65
CA SER A 7 -2.81 -13.24 38.25
C SER A 7 -4.01 -14.16 38.09
N THR A 8 -4.84 -14.23 39.13
CA THR A 8 -6.24 -14.60 38.95
C THR A 8 -6.88 -13.51 38.10
N THR A 9 -6.79 -13.65 36.78
CA THR A 9 -7.57 -12.89 35.81
C THR A 9 -9.03 -13.15 36.12
N VAL A 10 -9.66 -12.20 36.82
CA VAL A 10 -11.12 -12.15 36.90
C VAL A 10 -11.59 -12.03 35.46
N ALA A 11 -12.28 -13.05 34.96
CA ALA A 11 -12.83 -13.08 33.61
C ALA A 11 -13.67 -11.80 33.41
N GLY A 12 -13.09 -10.81 32.75
CA GLY A 12 -13.79 -9.60 32.34
C GLY A 12 -14.89 -9.99 31.34
N PRO A 13 -15.98 -9.21 31.25
CA PRO A 13 -17.01 -9.47 30.26
C PRO A 13 -16.43 -9.23 28.86
N PHE A 14 -16.12 -10.30 28.13
CA PHE A 14 -15.73 -10.21 26.72
C PHE A 14 -16.85 -9.56 25.88
N LEU A 15 -16.46 -8.84 24.84
CA LEU A 15 -17.38 -8.10 23.98
C LEU A 15 -18.03 -9.05 22.96
N ALA A 16 -19.34 -9.24 23.08
CA ALA A 16 -20.07 -10.17 22.22
C ALA A 16 -20.02 -9.76 20.73
N ALA A 17 -19.74 -10.72 19.84
CA ALA A 17 -19.50 -10.48 18.42
C ALA A 17 -20.72 -9.91 17.68
N GLU A 18 -21.93 -10.30 18.07
CA GLU A 18 -23.18 -9.83 17.47
C GLU A 18 -23.40 -8.32 17.61
N GLY A 19 -22.71 -7.67 18.56
CA GLY A 19 -22.71 -6.22 18.70
C GLY A 19 -22.28 -5.50 17.41
N CYS A 20 -21.35 -6.08 16.66
CA CYS A 20 -20.89 -5.56 15.37
C CYS A 20 -22.03 -5.39 14.34
N LEU A 21 -23.01 -6.30 14.34
CA LEU A 21 -24.13 -6.29 13.40
C LEU A 21 -25.00 -5.04 13.56
N GLN A 22 -25.13 -4.52 14.79
CA GLN A 22 -25.89 -3.28 15.05
C GLN A 22 -25.32 -2.06 14.33
N PHE A 23 -24.01 -2.08 14.06
CA PHE A 23 -23.32 -0.99 13.36
C PHE A 23 -23.31 -1.18 11.83
N LEU A 24 -23.46 -2.42 11.34
CA LEU A 24 -23.53 -2.75 9.92
C LEU A 24 -24.94 -2.56 9.34
N TRP A 25 -26.00 -2.97 10.04
CA TRP A 25 -27.37 -2.91 9.49
C TRP A 25 -27.82 -1.53 8.95
N PRO A 26 -27.52 -0.40 9.62
CA PRO A 26 -27.92 0.90 9.12
C PRO A 26 -27.32 1.26 7.75
N VAL A 27 -26.14 0.72 7.42
CA VAL A 27 -25.43 1.00 6.14
C VAL A 27 -25.62 -0.09 5.10
N LEU A 28 -26.46 -1.09 5.37
CA LEU A 28 -26.77 -2.20 4.44
C LEU A 28 -28.26 -2.23 4.09
N SER A 29 -28.92 -1.07 4.07
CA SER A 29 -30.37 -0.97 3.79
C SER A 29 -30.75 -1.48 2.40
N GLU A 30 -29.88 -1.26 1.41
CA GLU A 30 -30.15 -1.57 0.00
C GLU A 30 -30.03 -3.06 -0.33
N PHE A 31 -29.45 -3.88 0.56
CA PHE A 31 -29.33 -5.33 0.36
C PHE A 31 -30.63 -6.10 0.64
N HIS A 32 -31.73 -5.38 0.93
CA HIS A 32 -33.08 -5.93 1.16
C HIS A 32 -33.13 -7.16 2.08
N LEU A 33 -32.23 -7.24 3.05
CA LEU A 33 -32.24 -8.31 4.06
C LEU A 33 -33.47 -8.13 4.95
N ASP A 34 -34.41 -9.07 4.87
CA ASP A 34 -35.60 -9.05 5.72
C ASP A 34 -35.24 -9.22 7.20
N ASP A 35 -36.17 -8.83 8.08
CA ASP A 35 -35.94 -8.84 9.53
C ASP A 35 -35.70 -10.26 10.06
N GLN A 36 -36.31 -11.28 9.43
CA GLN A 36 -36.10 -12.68 9.80
C GLN A 36 -34.66 -13.11 9.52
N THR A 37 -34.12 -12.72 8.38
CA THR A 37 -32.75 -12.98 7.96
C THR A 37 -31.77 -12.27 8.89
N ARG A 38 -31.98 -10.97 9.17
CA ARG A 38 -31.16 -10.20 10.12
C ARG A 38 -31.15 -10.80 11.52
N GLU A 39 -32.31 -11.22 12.00
CA GLU A 39 -32.45 -11.88 13.31
C GLU A 39 -31.75 -13.23 13.33
N SER A 40 -31.81 -13.99 12.24
CA SER A 40 -31.16 -15.29 12.17
C SER A 40 -29.63 -15.15 12.10
N ILE A 41 -29.09 -14.14 11.41
CA ILE A 41 -27.67 -13.75 11.45
C ILE A 41 -27.25 -13.30 12.85
N ARG A 42 -28.11 -12.54 13.55
CA ARG A 42 -27.85 -12.15 14.94
C ARG A 42 -27.71 -13.37 15.86
N ARG A 43 -28.61 -14.35 15.74
CA ARG A 43 -28.51 -15.60 16.52
C ARG A 43 -27.28 -16.43 16.17
N ALA A 44 -26.87 -16.41 14.90
CA ALA A 44 -25.64 -17.04 14.46
C ALA A 44 -24.41 -16.43 15.15
N ALA A 45 -24.32 -15.10 15.12
CA ALA A 45 -23.21 -14.35 15.73
C ALA A 45 -23.13 -14.56 17.25
N GLN A 46 -24.26 -14.76 17.92
CA GLN A 46 -24.29 -15.08 19.37
C GLN A 46 -23.69 -16.46 19.73
N GLN A 47 -23.54 -17.34 18.75
CA GLN A 47 -22.86 -18.64 18.93
C GLN A 47 -21.36 -18.57 18.69
N LEU A 48 -20.84 -17.42 18.26
CA LEU A 48 -19.42 -17.25 18.02
C LEU A 48 -18.67 -16.89 19.31
N ALA A 49 -17.35 -17.03 19.27
CA ALA A 49 -16.47 -16.50 20.30
C ALA A 49 -16.78 -15.00 20.52
N PRO A 50 -16.72 -14.49 21.76
CA PRO A 50 -17.03 -13.10 22.10
C PRO A 50 -15.86 -12.19 21.72
N ILE A 51 -15.51 -12.22 20.44
CA ILE A 51 -14.51 -11.40 19.79
C ILE A 51 -15.27 -10.42 18.91
N PRO A 52 -15.22 -9.11 19.21
CA PRO A 52 -16.05 -8.09 18.58
C PRO A 52 -15.49 -7.69 17.21
N ARG A 53 -15.27 -8.67 16.33
CA ARG A 53 -14.77 -8.52 14.97
C ARG A 53 -15.49 -9.46 14.05
N LEU A 54 -16.36 -8.89 13.23
CA LEU A 54 -17.29 -9.64 12.42
C LEU A 54 -17.37 -9.02 11.04
N ALA A 55 -17.45 -9.86 10.03
CA ALA A 55 -17.71 -9.43 8.68
C ALA A 55 -18.89 -10.21 8.06
N LEU A 56 -19.49 -9.60 7.05
CA LEU A 56 -20.54 -10.19 6.24
C LEU A 56 -20.06 -10.27 4.80
N GLU A 57 -20.26 -11.43 4.19
CA GLU A 57 -20.05 -11.65 2.77
C GLU A 57 -21.39 -11.46 2.05
N LEU A 58 -21.53 -10.31 1.39
CA LEU A 58 -22.74 -9.92 0.67
C LEU A 58 -22.60 -10.31 -0.80
N ARG A 59 -23.56 -11.04 -1.35
CA ARG A 59 -23.59 -11.37 -2.77
C ARG A 59 -24.21 -10.23 -3.55
N LEU A 60 -23.56 -9.79 -4.63
CA LEU A 60 -23.99 -8.66 -5.44
C LEU A 60 -24.84 -9.15 -6.62
N ASN A 61 -25.88 -8.38 -6.95
CA ASN A 61 -26.86 -8.68 -8.02
C ASN A 61 -27.45 -10.10 -7.93
N ALA A 62 -27.58 -10.67 -6.73
CA ALA A 62 -28.05 -12.04 -6.51
C ALA A 62 -29.52 -12.11 -6.05
N GLY A 63 -30.18 -10.95 -5.91
CA GLY A 63 -31.47 -10.83 -5.23
C GLY A 63 -31.34 -11.01 -3.72
N ALA A 64 -32.44 -11.34 -3.03
CA ALA A 64 -32.44 -11.62 -1.60
C ALA A 64 -31.75 -12.97 -1.31
N GLN A 65 -30.42 -12.94 -1.18
CA GLN A 65 -29.62 -14.07 -0.67
C GLN A 65 -29.10 -13.75 0.72
N THR A 66 -29.01 -14.79 1.54
CA THR A 66 -28.50 -14.63 2.89
C THR A 66 -26.98 -14.49 2.87
N PRO A 67 -26.41 -13.49 3.55
CA PRO A 67 -24.98 -13.29 3.58
C PRO A 67 -24.27 -14.32 4.46
N ASP A 68 -23.06 -14.68 4.06
CA ASP A 68 -22.20 -15.57 4.85
C ASP A 68 -21.52 -14.78 5.98
N LEU A 69 -21.28 -15.45 7.11
CA LEU A 69 -20.78 -14.81 8.33
C LEU A 69 -19.29 -15.07 8.50
N HIS A 70 -18.53 -14.04 8.85
CA HIS A 70 -17.08 -14.12 9.03
C HIS A 70 -16.66 -13.62 10.42
N GLN A 71 -15.67 -14.27 11.04
CA GLN A 71 -15.02 -13.81 12.27
C GLN A 71 -13.50 -13.93 12.12
N MET A 72 -12.79 -12.85 12.46
CA MET A 72 -11.32 -12.84 12.51
C MET A 72 -10.86 -12.90 13.96
N VAL A 73 -9.99 -13.86 14.26
CA VAL A 73 -9.33 -14.00 15.56
C VAL A 73 -7.86 -13.68 15.42
N GLN A 74 -7.30 -12.86 16.30
CA GLN A 74 -5.85 -12.58 16.33
C GLN A 74 -5.23 -13.24 17.55
N PRO A 75 -4.04 -13.87 17.43
CA PRO A 75 -3.41 -14.58 18.52
C PRO A 75 -2.59 -13.64 19.42
N TYR A 76 -3.19 -12.50 19.77
CA TYR A 76 -2.62 -11.52 20.68
C TYR A 76 -3.70 -10.62 21.28
N GLY A 77 -3.45 -10.15 22.49
CA GLY A 77 -4.40 -9.31 23.24
C GLY A 77 -5.56 -10.12 23.80
N ASP A 78 -6.72 -9.47 23.94
CA ASP A 78 -7.89 -10.05 24.61
C ASP A 78 -8.57 -11.18 23.80
N ASP A 79 -8.20 -11.35 22.52
CA ASP A 79 -8.78 -12.34 21.61
C ASP A 79 -8.47 -13.78 22.00
N ASP A 80 -7.22 -14.06 22.38
CA ASP A 80 -6.81 -15.41 22.79
C ASP A 80 -7.51 -15.82 24.08
N ASP A 81 -7.59 -14.90 25.05
CA ASP A 81 -8.32 -15.12 26.29
C ASP A 81 -9.81 -15.32 26.03
N ALA A 82 -10.41 -14.53 25.12
CA ALA A 82 -11.81 -14.63 24.74
C ALA A 82 -12.12 -15.97 24.07
N LEU A 83 -11.27 -16.40 23.13
CA LEU A 83 -11.42 -17.66 22.42
C LEU A 83 -11.19 -18.85 23.37
N ALA A 84 -10.13 -18.83 24.18
CA ALA A 84 -9.83 -19.89 25.14
C ALA A 84 -10.97 -20.05 26.17
N TRP A 85 -11.45 -18.93 26.73
CA TRP A 85 -12.61 -18.93 27.62
C TRP A 85 -13.85 -19.50 26.92
N PHE A 86 -14.12 -19.07 25.69
CA PHE A 86 -15.27 -19.55 24.93
C PHE A 86 -15.21 -21.05 24.71
N LEU A 87 -14.06 -21.58 24.28
CA LEU A 87 -13.88 -23.02 24.00
C LEU A 87 -13.98 -23.87 25.27
N GLN A 88 -13.52 -23.37 26.42
CA GLN A 88 -13.64 -24.06 27.72
C GLN A 88 -15.09 -24.09 28.23
N ASN A 89 -15.85 -23.01 28.04
CA ASN A 89 -17.18 -22.85 28.63
C ASN A 89 -18.32 -23.23 27.67
N ARG A 90 -18.04 -23.25 26.36
CA ARG A 90 -19.00 -23.55 25.29
C ARG A 90 -18.32 -24.41 24.22
N PRO A 91 -18.07 -25.70 24.48
CA PRO A 91 -17.59 -26.61 23.44
C PRO A 91 -18.60 -26.61 22.29
N SER A 92 -18.23 -25.95 21.20
CA SER A 92 -19.06 -25.80 20.01
C SER A 92 -18.47 -26.65 18.90
N PRO A 93 -19.28 -27.46 18.19
CA PRO A 93 -18.82 -28.22 17.02
C PRO A 93 -18.33 -27.31 15.88
N GLN A 94 -18.56 -25.99 15.97
CA GLN A 94 -18.14 -25.00 14.98
C GLN A 94 -16.63 -24.72 15.00
N TYR A 95 -15.95 -24.98 16.12
CA TYR A 95 -14.51 -24.76 16.27
C TYR A 95 -13.80 -26.12 16.39
N PRO A 96 -12.99 -26.52 15.39
CA PRO A 96 -12.27 -27.79 15.43
C PRO A 96 -11.36 -27.89 16.66
N PRO A 97 -11.25 -29.06 17.34
CA PRO A 97 -10.36 -29.25 18.49
C PRO A 97 -8.90 -28.83 18.25
N GLN A 98 -8.43 -28.93 17.03
CA GLN A 98 -7.07 -28.62 16.62
C GLN A 98 -6.83 -27.11 16.50
N LEU A 99 -7.90 -26.32 16.46
CA LEU A 99 -7.85 -24.89 16.68
C LEU A 99 -7.50 -24.56 18.13
N GLN A 100 -7.98 -25.36 19.10
CA GLN A 100 -7.57 -25.23 20.51
C GLN A 100 -6.08 -25.52 20.66
N GLU A 101 -5.59 -26.58 20.00
CA GLU A 101 -4.16 -26.92 19.98
C GLU A 101 -3.33 -25.83 19.29
N PHE A 102 -3.82 -25.27 18.19
CA PHE A 102 -3.14 -24.20 17.46
C PHE A 102 -3.02 -22.91 18.29
N VAL A 103 -4.12 -22.47 18.91
CA VAL A 103 -4.13 -21.33 19.84
C VAL A 103 -3.22 -21.60 21.04
N ALA A 104 -3.31 -22.79 21.64
CA ALA A 104 -2.47 -23.20 22.76
C ALA A 104 -0.98 -23.30 22.39
N SER A 105 -0.65 -23.68 21.16
CA SER A 105 0.74 -23.76 20.67
C SER A 105 1.39 -22.38 20.50
N GLY A 106 0.60 -21.31 20.39
CA GLY A 106 1.06 -19.92 20.31
C GLY A 106 1.75 -19.41 21.59
N GLU A 107 1.62 -20.14 22.71
CA GLU A 107 2.26 -19.82 23.99
C GLU A 107 3.72 -20.31 24.11
N SER A 108 4.28 -21.02 23.11
CA SER A 108 5.69 -21.41 23.20
C SER A 108 6.59 -20.16 23.11
N ASP A 109 7.41 -19.96 24.15
CA ASP A 109 8.33 -18.82 24.35
C ASP A 109 9.47 -18.75 23.30
N ASP A 110 9.40 -19.57 22.25
CA ASP A 110 10.32 -19.53 21.15
C ASP A 110 9.98 -18.32 20.26
N SER A 111 10.68 -17.22 20.53
CA SER A 111 10.60 -15.93 19.82
C SER A 111 10.70 -16.02 18.29
N GLN A 112 11.12 -17.17 17.73
CA GLN A 112 11.18 -17.40 16.28
C GLN A 112 9.93 -18.13 15.72
N ALA A 113 9.01 -18.60 16.56
CA ALA A 113 7.94 -19.52 16.20
C ALA A 113 6.52 -18.93 16.23
N LYS A 114 6.33 -17.60 16.15
CA LYS A 114 4.99 -16.98 16.07
C LYS A 114 4.63 -16.48 14.65
N PRO A 115 4.23 -17.35 13.71
CA PRO A 115 4.02 -16.95 12.32
C PRO A 115 2.57 -16.57 11.96
N THR A 116 1.57 -16.95 12.76
CA THR A 116 0.16 -16.72 12.37
C THR A 116 -0.36 -15.47 13.03
N ARG A 117 -0.72 -14.44 12.25
CA ARG A 117 -1.22 -13.15 12.79
C ARG A 117 -2.73 -13.11 12.99
N ALA A 118 -3.46 -13.95 12.28
CA ALA A 118 -4.91 -14.00 12.34
C ALA A 118 -5.40 -15.37 11.87
N ILE A 119 -6.60 -15.76 12.27
CA ILE A 119 -7.34 -16.89 11.72
C ILE A 119 -8.70 -16.33 11.29
N PHE A 120 -9.13 -16.69 10.09
CA PHE A 120 -10.43 -16.28 9.57
C PHE A 120 -11.36 -17.49 9.53
N PHE A 121 -12.53 -17.34 10.13
CA PHE A 121 -13.61 -18.29 10.08
C PHE A 121 -14.72 -17.76 9.19
N GLU A 122 -15.24 -18.62 8.32
CA GLU A 122 -16.37 -18.33 7.43
C GLU A 122 -17.44 -19.40 7.62
N TRP A 123 -18.68 -18.97 7.88
CA TRP A 123 -19.83 -19.85 7.97
C TRP A 123 -20.83 -19.54 6.86
N ASP A 124 -21.13 -20.56 6.06
CA ASP A 124 -22.29 -20.53 5.17
C ASP A 124 -23.55 -20.41 6.04
N PHE A 125 -24.35 -19.37 5.81
CA PHE A 125 -25.41 -19.00 6.76
C PHE A 125 -26.50 -20.07 6.92
N ASP A 126 -26.83 -20.78 5.85
CA ASP A 126 -27.81 -21.87 5.86
C ASP A 126 -27.33 -23.10 6.66
N ARG A 127 -26.08 -23.10 7.12
CA ARG A 127 -25.37 -24.27 7.66
C ARG A 127 -24.57 -23.97 8.92
N LEU A 128 -25.02 -23.05 9.76
CA LEU A 128 -24.34 -22.67 11.01
C LEU A 128 -24.07 -23.82 11.99
N HIS A 129 -24.77 -24.95 11.86
CA HIS A 129 -24.52 -26.15 12.67
C HIS A 129 -23.33 -26.98 12.18
N GLN A 130 -22.77 -26.63 11.02
CA GLN A 130 -21.64 -27.32 10.40
C GLN A 130 -20.33 -26.58 10.73
N PRO A 131 -19.16 -27.25 10.61
CA PRO A 131 -17.87 -26.61 10.84
C PRO A 131 -17.66 -25.39 9.95
N ALA A 132 -17.01 -24.37 10.49
CA ALA A 132 -16.60 -23.21 9.71
C ALA A 132 -15.59 -23.60 8.63
N SER A 133 -15.59 -22.88 7.52
CA SER A 133 -14.38 -22.78 6.69
C SER A 133 -13.32 -22.01 7.46
N VAL A 134 -12.07 -22.44 7.36
CA VAL A 134 -10.94 -21.87 8.12
C VAL A 134 -9.87 -21.41 7.14
N PHE A 135 -9.46 -20.15 7.21
CA PHE A 135 -8.36 -19.60 6.41
C PHE A 135 -7.20 -19.15 7.31
N LEU A 136 -6.00 -19.62 6.97
CA LEU A 136 -4.76 -19.34 7.67
C LEU A 136 -3.86 -18.48 6.78
N PRO A 137 -3.37 -17.32 7.26
CA PRO A 137 -2.45 -16.48 6.52
C PRO A 137 -1.05 -17.11 6.50
N VAL A 138 -0.47 -17.26 5.32
CA VAL A 138 0.79 -17.99 5.12
C VAL A 138 1.97 -17.07 4.82
N ASP A 139 1.69 -15.93 4.22
CA ASP A 139 2.66 -14.87 3.97
C ASP A 139 2.24 -13.65 4.80
N ALA A 140 2.81 -13.53 5.99
CA ALA A 140 2.64 -12.32 6.76
C ALA A 140 3.42 -11.19 6.08
N LYS A 141 2.92 -9.94 6.19
CA LYS A 141 3.58 -8.70 5.75
C LYS A 141 4.95 -8.46 6.46
N PHE A 142 5.83 -9.46 6.54
CA PHE A 142 7.17 -9.34 7.08
C PHE A 142 8.16 -9.08 5.95
N PRO A 143 9.29 -8.40 6.22
CA PRO A 143 10.43 -8.45 5.33
C PRO A 143 10.78 -9.92 5.07
N ALA A 144 10.81 -10.30 3.80
CA ALA A 144 10.99 -11.66 3.26
C ALA A 144 11.69 -12.62 4.25
N LEU A 145 10.90 -13.50 4.88
CA LEU A 145 11.48 -14.72 5.46
C LEU A 145 12.16 -15.50 4.32
N PRO A 146 13.30 -16.17 4.56
CA PRO A 146 13.89 -17.05 3.56
C PRO A 146 12.87 -18.09 3.09
N GLU A 147 12.86 -18.43 1.80
CA GLU A 147 11.94 -19.45 1.23
C GLU A 147 11.86 -20.77 2.04
N PRO A 148 12.96 -21.32 2.58
CA PRO A 148 12.86 -22.51 3.44
C PRO A 148 11.94 -22.31 4.65
N SER A 149 11.96 -21.13 5.27
CA SER A 149 11.11 -20.79 6.41
C SER A 149 9.64 -20.59 6.00
N LEU A 150 9.39 -20.04 4.81
CA LEU A 150 8.04 -19.92 4.25
C LEU A 150 7.46 -21.29 3.88
N HIS A 151 8.26 -22.17 3.28
CA HIS A 151 7.87 -23.55 3.01
C HIS A 151 7.49 -24.28 4.31
N ASP A 152 8.33 -24.20 5.34
CA ASP A 152 8.04 -24.83 6.64
C ASP A 152 6.78 -24.25 7.29
N LEU A 153 6.53 -22.95 7.14
CA LEU A 153 5.28 -22.33 7.58
C LEU A 153 4.06 -22.86 6.81
N ARG A 154 4.12 -22.88 5.46
CA ARG A 154 3.08 -23.45 4.58
C ARG A 154 2.74 -24.88 5.02
N MET A 155 3.76 -25.70 5.20
CA MET A 155 3.60 -27.10 5.61
C MET A 155 3.06 -27.25 7.03
N ARG A 156 3.45 -26.39 7.97
CA ARG A 156 2.86 -26.38 9.33
C ARG A 156 1.38 -26.04 9.29
N GLN A 157 0.97 -25.02 8.53
CA GLN A 157 -0.43 -24.63 8.42
C GLN A 157 -1.28 -25.68 7.72
N LEU A 158 -0.75 -26.31 6.67
CA LEU A 158 -1.39 -27.43 6.01
C LEU A 158 -1.59 -28.60 6.99
N ARG A 159 -0.55 -28.97 7.74
CA ARG A 159 -0.65 -30.00 8.78
C ARG A 159 -1.67 -29.62 9.85
N ALA A 160 -1.79 -28.34 10.22
CA ALA A 160 -2.82 -27.87 11.15
C ALA A 160 -4.23 -28.06 10.58
N LEU A 161 -4.46 -27.74 9.30
CA LEU A 161 -5.74 -28.00 8.61
C LEU A 161 -6.05 -29.49 8.49
N MET A 162 -5.05 -30.33 8.18
CA MET A 162 -5.21 -31.78 8.13
C MET A 162 -5.52 -32.36 9.51
N ALA A 163 -4.75 -31.97 10.53
CA ALA A 163 -4.99 -32.38 11.90
C ALA A 163 -6.41 -32.00 12.31
N ALA A 164 -6.89 -30.83 11.90
CA ALA A 164 -8.26 -30.33 12.10
C ALA A 164 -9.37 -31.18 11.44
N GLY A 165 -9.02 -32.26 10.74
CA GLY A 165 -9.95 -33.09 9.98
C GLY A 165 -10.59 -32.33 8.82
N GLN A 166 -9.98 -31.21 8.41
CA GLN A 166 -10.53 -30.32 7.39
C GLN A 166 -10.06 -30.70 5.98
N ILE A 167 -9.04 -31.55 5.87
CA ILE A 167 -8.48 -32.05 4.61
C ILE A 167 -8.00 -33.49 4.84
N SER A 168 -8.30 -34.40 3.91
CA SER A 168 -7.84 -35.79 3.97
C SER A 168 -6.30 -35.93 3.99
N GLU A 169 -5.78 -36.86 4.79
CA GLU A 169 -4.34 -37.17 4.89
C GLU A 169 -3.71 -37.62 3.56
N THR A 170 -4.50 -38.27 2.70
CA THR A 170 -4.02 -38.76 1.39
C THR A 170 -3.62 -37.62 0.45
N ALA A 171 -4.11 -36.41 0.69
CA ALA A 171 -3.79 -35.23 -0.11
C ALA A 171 -2.38 -34.67 0.15
N VAL A 172 -1.62 -35.11 1.16
CA VAL A 172 -0.32 -34.48 1.48
C VAL A 172 0.82 -35.48 1.60
N ALA A 173 0.53 -36.74 1.95
CA ALA A 173 1.54 -37.72 2.33
C ALA A 173 2.44 -38.25 1.19
N SER A 174 2.26 -37.82 -0.07
CA SER A 174 2.90 -38.49 -1.23
C SER A 174 3.75 -37.62 -2.16
N GLN A 175 3.91 -36.32 -1.90
CA GLN A 175 4.65 -35.43 -2.82
C GLN A 175 5.66 -34.54 -2.08
N GLU A 176 6.88 -34.46 -2.62
CA GLU A 176 7.96 -33.59 -2.11
C GLU A 176 7.64 -32.09 -2.29
N ALA A 177 6.77 -31.74 -3.25
CA ALA A 177 6.24 -30.39 -3.45
C ALA A 177 4.75 -30.48 -3.85
N PRO A 178 3.83 -29.81 -3.14
CA PRO A 178 2.42 -29.85 -3.50
C PRO A 178 2.14 -29.04 -4.77
N PRO A 179 1.18 -29.45 -5.62
CA PRO A 179 0.90 -28.82 -6.92
C PRO A 179 0.32 -27.40 -6.82
N TRP A 180 -0.09 -26.98 -5.62
CA TRP A 180 -0.53 -25.62 -5.32
C TRP A 180 0.61 -24.71 -4.81
N ALA A 181 1.81 -25.26 -4.55
CA ALA A 181 3.03 -24.49 -4.30
C ALA A 181 4.18 -24.96 -5.20
N PRO A 182 4.02 -24.89 -6.53
CA PRO A 182 5.13 -25.16 -7.44
C PRO A 182 6.23 -24.09 -7.29
N THR A 183 7.26 -24.14 -8.13
CA THR A 183 8.27 -23.09 -8.16
C THR A 183 7.59 -21.79 -8.59
N MET A 184 7.25 -20.93 -7.63
CA MET A 184 6.48 -19.73 -7.88
C MET A 184 7.26 -18.79 -8.81
N PRO A 185 6.59 -18.12 -9.76
CA PRO A 185 7.21 -17.01 -10.48
C PRO A 185 7.72 -15.96 -9.49
N ASP A 186 8.85 -15.32 -9.79
CA ASP A 186 9.46 -14.29 -8.93
C ASP A 186 8.41 -13.32 -8.36
N ASN A 187 8.42 -13.14 -7.04
CA ASN A 187 7.55 -12.25 -6.24
C ASN A 187 6.07 -12.69 -6.07
N VAL A 188 5.63 -13.81 -6.65
CA VAL A 188 4.32 -14.39 -6.32
C VAL A 188 4.42 -15.10 -4.97
N SER A 189 3.46 -14.84 -4.08
CA SER A 189 3.40 -15.49 -2.78
C SER A 189 2.02 -16.07 -2.49
N ILE A 190 1.93 -16.95 -1.49
CA ILE A 190 0.64 -17.48 -1.01
C ILE A 190 0.25 -16.68 0.22
N SER A 191 -0.79 -15.86 0.11
CA SER A 191 -1.29 -15.07 1.22
C SER A 191 -2.07 -15.90 2.24
N HIS A 192 -2.92 -16.80 1.77
CA HIS A 192 -3.78 -17.63 2.61
C HIS A 192 -3.94 -19.03 2.03
N ILE A 193 -4.07 -19.99 2.94
CA ILE A 193 -4.55 -21.35 2.65
C ILE A 193 -5.78 -21.56 3.53
N GLY A 194 -6.87 -22.03 2.95
CA GLY A 194 -8.05 -22.35 3.75
C GLY A 194 -8.74 -23.64 3.35
N SER A 195 -9.40 -24.27 4.32
CA SER A 195 -10.28 -25.40 4.08
C SER A 195 -11.74 -24.97 4.09
N MET A 196 -12.53 -25.57 3.22
CA MET A 196 -13.97 -25.34 3.08
C MET A 196 -14.74 -26.67 3.18
N PRO A 197 -14.89 -27.24 4.39
CA PRO A 197 -15.40 -28.60 4.59
C PRO A 197 -16.81 -28.82 4.03
N LEU A 198 -17.62 -27.75 3.93
CA LEU A 198 -19.01 -27.84 3.45
C LEU A 198 -19.12 -28.05 1.94
N ARG A 199 -18.00 -27.91 1.24
CA ARG A 199 -17.87 -28.00 -0.21
C ARG A 199 -17.02 -29.20 -0.63
N GLY A 200 -16.88 -30.18 0.28
CA GLY A 200 -15.99 -31.34 0.15
C GLY A 200 -14.61 -31.10 0.76
N ASP A 201 -13.66 -32.00 0.51
CA ASP A 201 -12.24 -31.84 0.87
C ASP A 201 -11.57 -30.79 -0.04
N LEU A 202 -12.10 -29.56 -0.01
CA LEU A 202 -11.71 -28.48 -0.88
C LEU A 202 -10.75 -27.54 -0.15
N LEU A 203 -9.57 -27.38 -0.74
CA LEU A 203 -8.52 -26.48 -0.28
C LEU A 203 -8.52 -25.21 -1.14
N ARG A 204 -8.71 -24.03 -0.55
CA ARG A 204 -8.50 -22.75 -1.24
C ARG A 204 -7.09 -22.24 -1.01
N VAL A 205 -6.44 -21.80 -2.07
CA VAL A 205 -5.14 -21.13 -2.04
C VAL A 205 -5.27 -19.75 -2.67
N ASN A 206 -4.84 -18.73 -1.94
CA ASN A 206 -4.92 -17.33 -2.34
C ASN A 206 -3.52 -16.82 -2.70
N TYR A 207 -3.22 -16.73 -4.00
CA TYR A 207 -1.97 -16.21 -4.52
C TYR A 207 -1.99 -14.69 -4.57
N ARG A 208 -0.97 -14.06 -4.00
CA ARG A 208 -0.82 -12.60 -3.91
C ARG A 208 0.39 -12.14 -4.70
N ASN A 209 0.42 -10.85 -5.00
CA ASN A 209 1.49 -10.18 -5.76
C ASN A 209 1.68 -10.76 -7.17
N VAL A 210 0.62 -11.39 -7.70
CA VAL A 210 0.57 -11.81 -9.09
C VAL A 210 0.53 -10.55 -9.94
N ARG A 211 1.55 -10.35 -10.78
CA ARG A 211 1.57 -9.25 -11.74
C ARG A 211 0.80 -9.66 -13.00
N GLN A 212 0.29 -8.68 -13.76
CA GLN A 212 -0.41 -8.90 -15.02
C GLN A 212 0.34 -9.88 -15.94
N SER A 213 1.64 -9.64 -16.15
CA SER A 213 2.50 -10.49 -16.99
C SER A 213 2.84 -11.87 -16.42
N LYS A 214 2.38 -12.20 -15.20
CA LYS A 214 2.72 -13.44 -14.48
C LYS A 214 1.53 -14.33 -14.23
N LEU A 215 0.29 -13.86 -14.42
CA LEU A 215 -0.89 -14.70 -14.18
C LEU A 215 -0.91 -15.91 -15.12
N SER A 216 -0.60 -15.76 -16.41
CA SER A 216 -0.57 -16.90 -17.35
C SER A 216 0.41 -17.98 -16.91
N LEU A 217 1.63 -17.58 -16.53
CA LEU A 217 2.65 -18.50 -16.03
C LEU A 217 2.20 -19.22 -14.76
N LEU A 218 1.56 -18.51 -13.83
CA LEU A 218 1.01 -19.12 -12.61
C LEU A 218 -0.05 -20.18 -12.95
N LEU A 219 -0.99 -19.86 -13.84
CA LEU A 219 -2.08 -20.76 -14.24
C LEU A 219 -1.55 -22.01 -14.97
N GLU A 220 -0.53 -21.85 -15.82
CA GLU A 220 0.18 -22.95 -16.48
C GLU A 220 0.89 -23.85 -15.45
N GLU A 221 1.64 -23.24 -14.53
CA GLU A 221 2.44 -23.96 -13.53
C GLU A 221 1.58 -24.80 -12.59
N ILE A 222 0.41 -24.29 -12.16
CA ILE A 222 -0.52 -25.06 -11.32
C ILE A 222 -1.41 -26.00 -12.15
N ALA A 223 -1.26 -26.04 -13.48
CA ALA A 223 -2.11 -26.80 -14.39
C ALA A 223 -3.62 -26.48 -14.22
N TRP A 224 -3.96 -25.19 -14.15
CA TRP A 224 -5.35 -24.74 -14.01
C TRP A 224 -6.19 -25.15 -15.24
N PRO A 225 -7.32 -25.86 -15.07
CA PRO A 225 -8.07 -26.45 -16.19
C PRO A 225 -9.10 -25.50 -16.83
N GLY A 226 -9.14 -24.24 -16.41
CA GLY A 226 -10.06 -23.23 -16.94
C GLY A 226 -9.57 -22.57 -18.24
N GLU A 227 -10.40 -21.71 -18.83
CA GLU A 227 -10.01 -20.92 -19.99
C GLU A 227 -9.20 -19.69 -19.55
N ALA A 228 -7.95 -19.59 -20.01
CA ALA A 228 -7.03 -18.53 -19.59
C ALA A 228 -7.42 -17.13 -20.09
N SER A 229 -7.88 -16.98 -21.34
CA SER A 229 -8.12 -15.64 -21.93
C SER A 229 -9.08 -14.78 -21.11
N PRO A 230 -10.29 -15.25 -20.76
CA PRO A 230 -11.24 -14.43 -20.01
C PRO A 230 -10.75 -14.10 -18.60
N ALA A 231 -9.99 -15.01 -17.98
CA ALA A 231 -9.40 -14.78 -16.67
C ALA A 231 -8.28 -13.72 -16.72
N LEU A 232 -7.43 -13.76 -17.75
CA LEU A 232 -6.37 -12.77 -17.96
C LEU A 232 -6.95 -11.39 -18.26
N GLU A 233 -7.94 -11.30 -19.15
CA GLU A 233 -8.61 -10.04 -19.49
C GLU A 233 -9.26 -9.39 -18.26
N LEU A 234 -10.01 -10.16 -17.47
CA LEU A 234 -10.63 -9.67 -16.24
C LEU A 234 -9.57 -9.27 -15.20
N PHE A 235 -8.52 -10.07 -15.03
CA PHE A 235 -7.45 -9.75 -14.09
C PHE A 235 -6.71 -8.46 -14.46
N ASP A 236 -6.42 -8.26 -15.75
CA ASP A 236 -5.76 -7.06 -16.23
C ASP A 236 -6.60 -5.81 -15.92
N GLU A 237 -7.92 -5.86 -16.18
CA GLU A 237 -8.83 -4.75 -15.83
C GLU A 237 -8.85 -4.48 -14.32
N LEU A 238 -8.90 -5.53 -13.49
CA LEU A 238 -8.96 -5.39 -12.03
C LEU A 238 -7.65 -4.83 -11.44
N VAL A 239 -6.49 -5.29 -11.92
CA VAL A 239 -5.18 -4.84 -11.44
C VAL A 239 -4.90 -3.39 -11.82
N GLU A 240 -5.41 -2.89 -12.95
CA GLU A 240 -5.29 -1.47 -13.30
C GLU A 240 -6.03 -0.55 -12.32
N ILE A 241 -7.14 -1.03 -11.74
CA ILE A 241 -7.98 -0.22 -10.84
C ILE A 241 -7.49 -0.35 -9.39
N ALA A 242 -7.16 -1.56 -8.94
CA ALA A 242 -6.90 -1.87 -7.53
C ALA A 242 -5.43 -1.80 -7.14
N ASP A 243 -5.17 -1.69 -5.83
CA ASP A 243 -3.80 -1.76 -5.30
C ASP A 243 -3.30 -3.21 -5.29
N ILE A 244 -4.20 -4.13 -4.91
CA ILE A 244 -3.93 -5.56 -4.81
C ILE A 244 -5.12 -6.35 -5.35
N VAL A 245 -4.83 -7.30 -6.25
CA VAL A 245 -5.73 -8.38 -6.65
C VAL A 245 -5.08 -9.70 -6.27
N THR A 246 -5.76 -10.47 -5.43
CA THR A 246 -5.34 -11.81 -5.02
C THR A 246 -6.09 -12.85 -5.83
N VAL A 247 -5.39 -13.85 -6.34
CA VAL A 247 -5.95 -14.93 -7.17
C VAL A 247 -6.31 -16.11 -6.26
N ALA A 248 -7.59 -16.40 -6.13
CA ALA A 248 -8.11 -17.49 -5.31
C ALA A 248 -8.41 -18.72 -6.20
N ILE A 249 -7.68 -19.81 -5.98
CA ILE A 249 -7.89 -21.09 -6.66
C ILE A 249 -8.30 -22.14 -5.64
N ASN A 250 -9.37 -22.87 -5.95
CA ASN A 250 -9.82 -24.01 -5.19
C ASN A 250 -9.13 -25.27 -5.72
N PHE A 251 -8.79 -26.20 -4.83
CA PHE A 251 -8.19 -27.49 -5.13
C PHE A 251 -9.05 -28.59 -4.52
N MET A 252 -9.38 -29.59 -5.31
CA MET A 252 -10.09 -30.80 -4.88
C MET A 252 -9.20 -31.99 -5.19
N GLU A 253 -8.89 -32.82 -4.20
CA GLU A 253 -7.91 -33.91 -4.33
C GLU A 253 -6.57 -33.42 -4.93
N LEU A 254 -6.12 -32.23 -4.49
CA LEU A 254 -4.94 -31.51 -5.00
C LEU A 254 -4.98 -31.09 -6.47
N ARG A 255 -6.11 -31.17 -7.14
CA ARG A 255 -6.27 -30.68 -8.51
C ARG A 255 -7.02 -29.36 -8.49
N PRO A 256 -6.52 -28.31 -9.17
CA PRO A 256 -7.24 -27.06 -9.23
C PRO A 256 -8.60 -27.24 -9.91
N THR A 257 -9.63 -26.58 -9.38
CA THR A 257 -10.94 -26.50 -10.02
C THR A 257 -10.90 -25.52 -11.18
N LYS A 258 -11.89 -25.58 -12.08
CA LYS A 258 -12.03 -24.64 -13.19
C LYS A 258 -12.43 -23.22 -12.76
N ASP A 259 -13.00 -23.05 -11.58
CA ASP A 259 -13.38 -21.73 -11.08
C ASP A 259 -12.14 -20.96 -10.60
N ILE A 260 -12.12 -19.66 -10.88
CA ILE A 260 -11.08 -18.73 -10.43
C ILE A 260 -11.72 -17.50 -9.78
N GLY A 261 -11.20 -17.12 -8.61
CA GLY A 261 -11.61 -15.92 -7.88
C GLY A 261 -10.54 -14.84 -7.90
N PHE A 262 -10.97 -13.59 -7.89
CA PHE A 262 -10.12 -12.40 -7.76
C PHE A 262 -10.61 -11.57 -6.58
N GLU A 263 -9.81 -11.52 -5.52
CA GLU A 263 -10.06 -10.70 -4.33
C GLU A 263 -9.36 -9.34 -4.49
N ILE A 264 -10.17 -8.29 -4.58
CA ILE A 264 -9.79 -6.94 -5.00
C ILE A 264 -9.77 -6.03 -3.78
N MET A 265 -8.61 -5.44 -3.49
CA MET A 265 -8.35 -4.69 -2.27
C MET A 265 -7.71 -3.35 -2.59
N PHE A 266 -8.03 -2.36 -1.75
CA PHE A 266 -7.39 -1.05 -1.74
C PHE A 266 -6.76 -0.83 -0.36
N ASP A 267 -5.68 -0.07 -0.32
CA ASP A 267 -5.05 0.32 0.95
C ASP A 267 -5.94 1.31 1.73
N GLU A 268 -6.84 2.01 1.04
CA GLU A 268 -7.76 2.99 1.61
C GLU A 268 -9.24 2.66 1.37
N GLN A 269 -10.07 3.20 2.25
CA GLN A 269 -11.51 2.98 2.25
C GLN A 269 -12.25 3.91 1.25
N PRO A 270 -13.50 3.57 0.86
CA PRO A 270 -14.24 4.26 -0.19
C PRO A 270 -14.33 5.79 -0.09
N ALA A 271 -14.39 6.39 1.10
CA ALA A 271 -14.50 7.84 1.23
C ALA A 271 -13.21 8.56 0.85
N SER A 272 -12.07 7.88 0.93
CA SER A 272 -10.75 8.42 0.65
C SER A 272 -10.14 7.92 -0.66
N GLU A 273 -10.68 6.83 -1.24
CA GLU A 273 -10.15 6.20 -2.44
C GLU A 273 -11.19 6.18 -3.59
N PRO A 274 -11.13 7.14 -4.54
CA PRO A 274 -12.13 7.27 -5.60
C PRO A 274 -12.12 6.10 -6.60
N ARG A 275 -11.05 5.29 -6.66
CA ARG A 275 -11.00 4.10 -7.52
C ARG A 275 -12.01 3.02 -7.11
N TRP A 276 -12.52 3.03 -5.87
CA TRP A 276 -13.68 2.20 -5.50
C TRP A 276 -14.90 2.47 -6.39
N GLN A 277 -15.20 3.74 -6.68
CA GLN A 277 -16.32 4.09 -7.56
C GLN A 277 -16.08 3.58 -8.98
N GLN A 278 -14.84 3.66 -9.49
CA GLN A 278 -14.47 3.13 -10.80
C GLN A 278 -14.65 1.62 -10.87
N LEU A 279 -14.25 0.91 -9.81
CA LEU A 279 -14.47 -0.53 -9.70
C LEU A 279 -15.96 -0.88 -9.71
N PHE A 280 -16.81 -0.17 -8.97
CA PHE A 280 -18.25 -0.42 -9.02
C PHE A 280 -18.87 -0.14 -10.39
N VAL A 281 -18.45 0.92 -11.08
CA VAL A 281 -18.87 1.17 -12.47
C VAL A 281 -18.50 0.01 -13.39
N LEU A 282 -17.31 -0.60 -13.20
CA LEU A 282 -16.93 -1.81 -13.92
C LEU A 282 -17.86 -2.99 -13.58
N LEU A 283 -18.12 -3.25 -12.29
CA LEU A 283 -18.99 -4.35 -11.86
C LEU A 283 -20.44 -4.20 -12.34
N GLU A 284 -20.96 -2.96 -12.38
CA GLU A 284 -22.27 -2.63 -12.97
C GLU A 284 -22.29 -2.90 -14.48
N LYS A 285 -21.25 -2.47 -15.20
CA LYS A 285 -21.10 -2.76 -16.64
C LYS A 285 -21.04 -4.26 -16.93
N LEU A 286 -20.42 -5.03 -16.04
CA LEU A 286 -20.39 -6.49 -16.11
C LEU A 286 -21.70 -7.16 -15.67
N GLY A 287 -22.68 -6.39 -15.17
CA GLY A 287 -23.97 -6.89 -14.71
C GLY A 287 -23.88 -7.77 -13.47
N ILE A 288 -22.84 -7.60 -12.64
CA ILE A 288 -22.62 -8.36 -11.40
C ILE A 288 -22.72 -7.48 -10.15
N CYS A 289 -23.12 -6.22 -10.29
CA CYS A 289 -23.49 -5.30 -9.22
C CYS A 289 -24.58 -4.36 -9.72
N THR A 290 -25.45 -3.90 -8.83
CA THR A 290 -26.46 -2.87 -9.12
C THR A 290 -26.03 -1.51 -8.54
N GLU A 291 -26.48 -0.42 -9.16
CA GLU A 291 -26.20 0.95 -8.68
C GLU A 291 -26.57 1.17 -7.19
N PRO A 292 -27.73 0.68 -6.68
CA PRO A 292 -28.05 0.81 -5.26
C PRO A 292 -27.07 0.07 -4.34
N GLU A 293 -26.64 -1.15 -4.71
CA GLU A 293 -25.64 -1.91 -3.95
C GLU A 293 -24.30 -1.16 -3.91
N ALA A 294 -23.83 -0.65 -5.06
CA ALA A 294 -22.61 0.14 -5.16
C ALA A 294 -22.68 1.41 -4.28
N ALA A 295 -23.75 2.18 -4.40
CA ALA A 295 -23.97 3.39 -3.61
C ALA A 295 -24.05 3.13 -2.10
N CYS A 296 -24.52 1.94 -1.71
CA CYS A 296 -24.55 1.46 -0.34
C CYS A 296 -23.14 1.15 0.17
N LEU A 297 -22.37 0.36 -0.59
CA LEU A 297 -21.02 -0.09 -0.22
C LEU A 297 -20.01 1.06 -0.13
N LEU A 298 -20.14 2.08 -0.98
CA LEU A 298 -19.32 3.29 -0.94
C LEU A 298 -19.52 4.13 0.33
N LYS A 299 -20.55 3.84 1.14
CA LYS A 299 -20.87 4.53 2.40
C LYS A 299 -20.62 3.68 3.66
N VAL A 300 -20.09 2.47 3.50
CA VAL A 300 -19.88 1.54 4.62
C VAL A 300 -18.86 2.09 5.62
N GLU A 301 -17.82 2.77 5.12
CA GLU A 301 -16.74 3.34 5.94
C GLU A 301 -17.30 4.21 7.08
N GLY A 302 -16.70 4.07 8.26
CA GLY A 302 -16.90 5.03 9.32
C GLY A 302 -16.38 4.57 10.67
N ARG A 303 -15.90 5.53 11.46
CA ARG A 303 -15.62 5.34 12.89
C ARG A 303 -16.79 5.86 13.71
N LEU A 304 -17.36 4.97 14.51
CA LEU A 304 -18.51 5.27 15.34
C LEU A 304 -18.07 5.30 16.80
N TYR A 305 -18.50 6.31 17.54
CA TYR A 305 -18.17 6.49 18.95
C TYR A 305 -19.43 6.45 19.82
N PRO A 306 -19.33 6.09 21.12
CA PRO A 306 -20.48 6.04 22.05
C PRO A 306 -21.28 7.33 22.13
N TYR A 307 -20.60 8.47 22.01
CA TYR A 307 -21.19 9.80 22.14
C TYR A 307 -21.81 10.32 20.82
N MET A 308 -21.69 9.59 19.71
CA MET A 308 -22.28 10.05 18.45
C MET A 308 -23.82 10.01 18.52
N PRO A 309 -24.50 11.10 18.13
CA PRO A 309 -25.95 11.17 18.21
C PRO A 309 -26.60 10.11 17.30
N LYS A 310 -27.71 9.52 17.77
CA LYS A 310 -28.49 8.47 17.08
C LYS A 310 -27.81 7.11 16.95
N GLN A 311 -26.59 6.93 17.47
CA GLN A 311 -25.99 5.60 17.54
C GLN A 311 -26.44 4.88 18.81
N THR A 312 -27.07 3.72 18.65
CA THR A 312 -27.35 2.83 19.79
C THR A 312 -26.18 1.87 19.95
N TRP A 313 -25.62 1.84 21.16
CA TRP A 313 -24.50 0.96 21.51
C TRP A 313 -25.01 -0.25 22.30
N PRO A 314 -24.44 -1.45 22.09
CA PRO A 314 -24.75 -2.61 22.92
C PRO A 314 -24.44 -2.31 24.40
N LEU A 315 -25.40 -2.55 25.30
CA LEU A 315 -25.22 -2.26 26.73
C LEU A 315 -24.00 -2.98 27.32
N GLY A 316 -23.76 -4.24 26.91
CA GLY A 316 -22.59 -5.00 27.33
C GLY A 316 -21.27 -4.33 26.94
N TRP A 317 -21.23 -3.66 25.79
CA TRP A 317 -20.04 -2.94 25.31
C TRP A 317 -19.82 -1.64 26.07
N LEU A 318 -20.90 -0.91 26.40
CA LEU A 318 -20.82 0.26 27.27
C LEU A 318 -20.30 -0.11 28.67
N LEU A 319 -20.82 -1.19 29.26
CA LEU A 319 -20.36 -1.65 30.58
C LEU A 319 -18.90 -2.09 30.56
N ALA A 320 -18.47 -2.82 29.53
CA ALA A 320 -17.06 -3.21 29.37
C ALA A 320 -16.14 -1.98 29.18
N THR A 321 -16.65 -0.91 28.56
CA THR A 321 -15.94 0.38 28.45
C THR A 321 -15.75 1.02 29.81
N GLU A 322 -16.80 1.14 30.61
CA GLU A 322 -16.74 1.73 31.96
C GLU A 322 -15.83 0.95 32.91
N LEU A 323 -15.71 -0.38 32.71
CA LEU A 323 -14.86 -1.24 33.51
C LEU A 323 -13.38 -1.19 33.10
N ARG A 324 -13.04 -0.68 31.92
CA ARG A 324 -11.66 -0.55 31.46
C ARG A 324 -11.04 0.69 32.09
N SER A 325 -9.97 0.51 32.87
CA SER A 325 -9.23 1.63 33.46
C SER A 325 -8.38 2.35 32.40
N GLY A 326 -8.60 3.66 32.21
CA GLY A 326 -7.73 4.51 31.37
C GLY A 326 -8.50 5.55 30.56
N ASP A 327 -7.76 6.38 29.82
CA ASP A 327 -8.30 7.42 28.92
C ASP A 327 -8.63 6.89 27.51
N ALA A 328 -8.56 5.57 27.29
CA ALA A 328 -8.81 4.94 26.01
C ALA A 328 -10.29 5.08 25.60
N VAL A 329 -10.54 5.67 24.44
CA VAL A 329 -11.89 5.87 23.91
C VAL A 329 -12.26 4.69 23.01
N PRO A 330 -13.33 3.93 23.30
CA PRO A 330 -13.77 2.87 22.41
C PRO A 330 -14.37 3.48 21.14
N TYR A 331 -14.18 2.78 20.03
CA TYR A 331 -14.86 3.08 18.79
C TYR A 331 -15.13 1.80 18.01
N VAL A 332 -16.08 1.86 17.08
CA VAL A 332 -16.30 0.82 16.09
C VAL A 332 -15.82 1.32 14.75
N GLU A 333 -14.92 0.57 14.13
CA GLU A 333 -14.54 0.78 12.76
C GLU A 333 -15.38 -0.10 11.85
N ARG A 334 -16.02 0.52 10.87
CA ARG A 334 -16.67 -0.17 9.75
C ARG A 334 -15.82 0.02 8.51
N ALA A 335 -15.68 -1.03 7.74
CA ALA A 335 -14.86 -1.03 6.54
C ALA A 335 -15.46 -1.93 5.46
N LEU A 336 -15.24 -1.53 4.21
CA LEU A 336 -15.28 -2.43 3.07
C LEU A 336 -13.89 -3.09 2.99
N SER A 337 -13.80 -4.37 3.35
CA SER A 337 -12.53 -5.10 3.39
C SER A 337 -12.00 -5.35 1.99
N HIS A 338 -12.82 -5.97 1.14
CA HIS A 338 -12.48 -6.29 -0.24
C HIS A 338 -13.74 -6.66 -1.03
N LEU A 339 -13.60 -6.69 -2.36
CA LEU A 339 -14.56 -7.30 -3.27
C LEU A 339 -13.99 -8.61 -3.80
N LYS A 340 -14.84 -9.57 -4.17
CA LYS A 340 -14.42 -10.80 -4.83
C LYS A 340 -15.22 -11.02 -6.09
N VAL A 341 -14.54 -11.12 -7.22
CA VAL A 341 -15.16 -11.53 -8.49
C VAL A 341 -14.76 -12.98 -8.78
N THR A 342 -15.72 -13.85 -9.05
CA THR A 342 -15.47 -15.25 -9.43
C THR A 342 -15.93 -15.49 -10.85
N LEU A 343 -15.06 -16.08 -11.66
CA LEU A 343 -15.34 -16.57 -13.00
C LEU A 343 -15.51 -18.10 -12.94
N SER A 344 -16.69 -18.60 -13.28
CA SER A 344 -16.96 -20.05 -13.30
C SER A 344 -16.41 -20.73 -14.56
N ALA A 345 -16.37 -22.05 -14.53
CA ALA A 345 -16.06 -22.89 -15.69
C ALA A 345 -16.88 -22.58 -16.96
N GLU A 346 -18.11 -22.11 -16.80
CA GLU A 346 -19.03 -21.74 -17.89
C GLU A 346 -18.87 -20.28 -18.34
N GLY A 347 -17.88 -19.57 -17.82
CA GLY A 347 -17.65 -18.15 -18.09
C GLY A 347 -18.63 -17.23 -17.35
N LYS A 348 -19.41 -17.74 -16.38
CA LYS A 348 -20.33 -16.90 -15.60
C LYS A 348 -19.55 -16.14 -14.53
N MET A 349 -19.72 -14.83 -14.50
CA MET A 349 -19.16 -13.98 -13.45
C MET A 349 -20.15 -13.80 -12.29
N THR A 350 -19.62 -13.74 -11.07
CA THR A 350 -20.36 -13.36 -9.85
C THR A 350 -19.49 -12.45 -9.00
N ALA A 351 -20.09 -11.56 -8.21
CA ALA A 351 -19.37 -10.70 -7.29
C ALA A 351 -19.89 -10.81 -5.86
N LYS A 352 -18.99 -10.60 -4.89
CA LYS A 352 -19.29 -10.53 -3.47
C LYS A 352 -18.54 -9.36 -2.83
N ALA A 353 -19.13 -8.76 -1.80
CA ALA A 353 -18.52 -7.70 -0.99
C ALA A 353 -18.34 -8.17 0.45
N TYR A 354 -17.18 -7.89 1.02
CA TYR A 354 -16.85 -8.23 2.40
C TYR A 354 -16.89 -6.96 3.24
N VAL A 355 -17.94 -6.80 4.04
CA VAL A 355 -18.11 -5.63 4.92
C VAL A 355 -17.88 -6.03 6.35
N SER A 356 -17.03 -5.30 7.06
CA SER A 356 -16.63 -5.64 8.44
C SER A 356 -16.99 -4.55 9.42
N ALA A 357 -17.26 -4.95 10.66
CA ALA A 357 -17.25 -4.06 11.81
C ALA A 357 -16.38 -4.67 12.92
N GLN A 358 -15.52 -3.84 13.49
CA GLN A 358 -14.65 -4.22 14.60
C GLN A 358 -14.67 -3.20 15.72
N HIS A 359 -14.67 -3.67 16.96
CA HIS A 359 -14.43 -2.84 18.13
C HIS A 359 -12.93 -2.56 18.25
N CYS A 360 -12.60 -1.29 18.46
CA CYS A 360 -11.25 -0.80 18.62
C CYS A 360 -11.17 0.13 19.83
N TRP A 361 -9.94 0.31 20.32
CA TRP A 361 -9.62 1.30 21.35
C TRP A 361 -8.74 2.38 20.72
N SER A 362 -9.06 3.64 20.97
CA SER A 362 -8.26 4.79 20.53
C SER A 362 -7.65 5.45 21.75
N ASP A 363 -6.32 5.47 21.82
CA ASP A 363 -5.57 6.16 22.89
C ASP A 363 -5.30 7.65 22.56
N THR A 364 -5.93 8.20 21.52
CA THR A 364 -5.44 9.36 20.72
C THR A 364 -4.71 10.52 21.45
N PRO A 365 -3.65 11.08 20.84
CA PRO A 365 -3.54 11.36 19.39
C PRO A 365 -2.64 10.39 18.61
N PRO A 366 -2.84 10.22 17.28
CA PRO A 366 -1.89 9.48 16.45
C PRO A 366 -0.69 10.37 16.15
N GLU A 367 0.25 10.41 17.08
CA GLU A 367 1.64 10.84 16.87
C GLU A 367 2.53 9.96 17.77
N HIS A 368 2.47 8.64 17.59
CA HIS A 368 3.52 7.81 18.16
C HIS A 368 4.74 7.86 17.24
N PRO A 369 5.90 8.34 17.72
CA PRO A 369 7.14 8.16 16.98
C PRO A 369 7.32 6.65 16.79
N VAL A 370 7.28 6.21 15.53
CA VAL A 370 7.70 4.85 15.17
C VAL A 370 9.04 4.64 15.85
N ALA A 371 9.11 3.63 16.70
CA ALA A 371 10.27 3.39 17.55
C ALA A 371 11.53 3.39 16.65
N ILE A 372 12.44 4.32 16.93
CA ILE A 372 13.76 4.31 16.29
C ILE A 372 14.46 3.07 16.84
N ALA A 373 14.83 2.15 15.95
CA ALA A 373 15.54 0.93 16.32
C ALA A 373 16.73 1.27 17.24
N THR A 374 16.76 0.68 18.44
CA THR A 374 17.82 0.87 19.43
C THR A 374 19.01 -0.06 19.21
N SER A 375 18.99 -0.87 18.15
CA SER A 375 20.12 -1.66 17.70
C SER A 375 21.20 -0.76 17.07
N ARG A 376 22.43 -1.26 17.03
CA ARG A 376 23.55 -0.58 16.38
C ARG A 376 23.11 -0.16 14.96
N PRO A 377 23.27 1.12 14.57
CA PRO A 377 22.76 1.58 13.29
C PRO A 377 23.35 0.74 12.16
N PRO A 378 22.52 0.28 11.20
CA PRO A 378 22.99 -0.52 10.08
C PRO A 378 24.07 0.25 9.30
N CYS A 379 24.95 -0.48 8.63
CA CYS A 379 25.87 0.14 7.66
C CYS A 379 25.08 0.76 6.50
N LEU A 380 25.67 1.73 5.80
CA LEU A 380 24.98 2.44 4.70
C LEU A 380 24.45 1.49 3.62
N SER A 381 25.17 0.41 3.32
CA SER A 381 24.76 -0.60 2.35
C SER A 381 23.53 -1.41 2.80
N ALA A 382 23.45 -1.78 4.09
CA ALA A 382 22.25 -2.41 4.65
C ALA A 382 21.07 -1.43 4.67
N THR A 383 21.33 -0.16 4.94
CA THR A 383 20.34 0.91 4.84
C THR A 383 19.78 1.06 3.42
N VAL A 384 20.63 1.01 2.39
CA VAL A 384 20.20 1.01 0.98
C VAL A 384 19.34 -0.22 0.67
N ASN A 385 19.74 -1.41 1.10
CA ASN A 385 18.95 -2.64 0.89
C ASN A 385 17.55 -2.54 1.51
N ALA A 386 17.45 -2.04 2.74
CA ALA A 386 16.17 -1.87 3.43
C ALA A 386 15.28 -0.84 2.71
N ALA A 387 15.86 0.25 2.21
CA ALA A 387 15.14 1.28 1.45
C ALA A 387 14.62 0.75 0.10
N ILE A 388 15.42 -0.05 -0.63
CA ILE A 388 14.99 -0.71 -1.87
C ILE A 388 13.81 -1.64 -1.59
N LYS A 389 13.94 -2.50 -0.57
CA LYS A 389 12.86 -3.42 -0.17
C LYS A 389 11.59 -2.67 0.21
N PHE A 390 11.72 -1.58 0.98
CA PHE A 390 10.59 -0.73 1.33
C PHE A 390 9.88 -0.21 0.08
N LEU A 391 10.61 0.46 -0.83
CA LEU A 391 10.03 1.06 -2.02
C LEU A 391 9.37 0.01 -2.92
N LEU A 392 10.02 -1.13 -3.16
CA LEU A 392 9.44 -2.22 -3.94
C LEU A 392 8.19 -2.80 -3.28
N SER A 393 8.15 -2.90 -1.95
CA SER A 393 6.96 -3.36 -1.21
C SER A 393 5.76 -2.39 -1.30
N ARG A 394 6.02 -1.14 -1.69
CA ARG A 394 5.02 -0.09 -1.92
C ARG A 394 4.63 0.08 -3.38
N GLN A 395 5.22 -0.71 -4.30
CA GLN A 395 4.78 -0.73 -5.68
C GLN A 395 3.48 -1.53 -5.78
N HIS A 396 2.45 -0.95 -6.39
CA HIS A 396 1.18 -1.61 -6.65
C HIS A 396 1.40 -2.78 -7.63
N GLN A 397 0.47 -3.72 -7.71
CA GLN A 397 0.56 -4.83 -8.67
C GLN A 397 0.55 -4.36 -10.12
N SER A 398 -0.11 -3.23 -10.38
CA SER A 398 -0.07 -2.52 -11.65
C SER A 398 1.25 -1.79 -11.88
N GLY A 399 2.24 -1.82 -10.99
CA GLY A 399 3.54 -1.17 -11.18
C GLY A 399 3.58 0.32 -10.84
N TRP A 400 2.46 0.91 -10.43
CA TRP A 400 2.41 2.28 -9.92
C TRP A 400 2.98 2.38 -8.50
N TRP A 401 3.54 3.53 -8.20
CA TRP A 401 3.67 4.06 -6.86
C TRP A 401 2.71 5.21 -6.69
N THR A 402 2.10 5.32 -5.51
CA THR A 402 1.24 6.45 -5.18
C THR A 402 1.74 7.23 -3.96
N GLU A 403 1.65 8.56 -4.01
CA GLU A 403 1.96 9.45 -2.89
C GLU A 403 1.18 10.74 -3.01
N PHE A 404 1.01 11.47 -1.89
CA PHE A 404 0.36 12.78 -1.82
C PHE A 404 -1.08 12.80 -2.30
N ARG A 405 -2.00 13.35 -1.51
CA ARG A 405 -3.43 13.35 -1.86
C ARG A 405 -3.95 14.75 -2.14
N THR A 406 -4.77 14.84 -3.18
CA THR A 406 -5.62 16.00 -3.46
C THR A 406 -7.08 15.56 -3.59
N ASN A 407 -7.99 16.50 -3.82
CA ASN A 407 -9.39 16.18 -4.11
C ASN A 407 -9.58 15.44 -5.46
N LEU A 408 -8.52 15.26 -6.25
CA LEU A 408 -8.51 14.56 -7.53
C LEU A 408 -7.78 13.22 -7.46
N GLY A 409 -7.54 12.72 -6.26
CA GLY A 409 -6.84 11.47 -6.00
C GLY A 409 -5.34 11.64 -5.71
N PRO A 410 -4.64 10.52 -5.48
CA PRO A 410 -3.21 10.53 -5.21
C PRO A 410 -2.39 10.84 -6.47
N SER A 411 -1.12 11.24 -6.29
CA SER A 411 -0.15 11.25 -7.40
C SER A 411 0.22 9.82 -7.74
N ASP A 412 0.15 9.42 -9.00
CA ASP A 412 0.58 8.09 -9.49
C ASP A 412 1.71 8.22 -10.52
N GLU A 413 1.48 8.95 -11.61
CA GLU A 413 2.41 9.17 -12.72
C GLU A 413 3.71 9.84 -12.25
N TRP A 414 3.59 10.98 -11.54
CA TRP A 414 4.75 11.70 -11.02
C TRP A 414 5.51 10.90 -9.95
N ALA A 415 4.76 10.31 -9.00
CA ALA A 415 5.34 9.47 -7.95
C ALA A 415 6.13 8.29 -8.52
N THR A 416 5.56 7.63 -9.53
CA THR A 416 6.17 6.49 -10.20
C THR A 416 7.42 6.87 -10.98
N ALA A 417 7.39 8.01 -11.67
CA ALA A 417 8.57 8.51 -12.38
C ALA A 417 9.71 8.86 -11.42
N PHE A 418 9.40 9.53 -10.30
CA PHE A 418 10.39 9.93 -9.29
C PHE A 418 11.02 8.72 -8.57
N VAL A 419 10.19 7.80 -8.06
CA VAL A 419 10.64 6.60 -7.36
C VAL A 419 11.35 5.65 -8.32
N GLY A 420 10.80 5.46 -9.53
CA GLY A 420 11.43 4.66 -10.57
C GLY A 420 12.82 5.18 -10.93
N TYR A 421 12.99 6.51 -11.07
CA TYR A 421 14.30 7.12 -11.31
C TYR A 421 15.28 6.84 -10.17
N ALA A 422 14.85 6.99 -8.92
CA ALA A 422 15.67 6.69 -7.75
C ALA A 422 16.16 5.23 -7.72
N LEU A 423 15.26 4.28 -7.98
CA LEU A 423 15.60 2.85 -8.07
C LEU A 423 16.51 2.56 -9.27
N GLY A 424 16.23 3.16 -10.43
CA GLY A 424 17.05 3.01 -11.63
C GLY A 424 18.48 3.55 -11.46
N CYS A 425 18.71 4.45 -10.50
CA CYS A 425 20.06 4.93 -10.17
C CYS A 425 20.95 3.86 -9.53
N ILE A 426 20.38 2.82 -8.92
CA ILE A 426 21.13 1.80 -8.18
C ILE A 426 21.44 0.60 -9.05
N ASN A 427 22.63 0.02 -8.85
CA ASN A 427 23.01 -1.24 -9.48
C ASN A 427 22.52 -2.44 -8.65
N ASP A 428 21.21 -2.56 -8.50
CA ASP A 428 20.53 -3.67 -7.85
C ASP A 428 19.54 -4.30 -8.83
N PRO A 429 19.57 -5.63 -9.08
CA PRO A 429 18.70 -6.26 -10.06
C PRO A 429 17.20 -6.05 -9.79
N ASP A 430 16.78 -6.09 -8.52
CA ASP A 430 15.37 -5.96 -8.14
C ASP A 430 14.91 -4.50 -8.25
N ALA A 431 15.74 -3.55 -7.82
CA ALA A 431 15.51 -2.12 -8.03
C ALA A 431 15.38 -1.78 -9.52
N ARG A 432 16.29 -2.31 -10.36
CA ARG A 432 16.24 -2.12 -11.82
C ARG A 432 15.00 -2.75 -12.44
N ARG A 433 14.55 -3.90 -11.95
CA ARG A 433 13.31 -4.54 -12.39
C ARG A 433 12.11 -3.64 -12.06
N GLY A 434 11.99 -3.19 -10.81
CA GLY A 434 10.93 -2.27 -10.39
C GLY A 434 10.91 -0.96 -11.19
N ALA A 435 12.08 -0.40 -11.47
CA ALA A 435 12.21 0.77 -12.35
C ALA A 435 11.77 0.47 -13.80
N GLY A 436 12.07 -0.72 -14.32
CA GLY A 436 11.60 -1.18 -15.63
C GLY A 436 10.08 -1.34 -15.71
N ASP A 437 9.45 -1.83 -14.64
CA ASP A 437 7.99 -1.91 -14.55
C ASP A 437 7.37 -0.50 -14.61
N ALA A 438 7.97 0.48 -13.91
CA ALA A 438 7.54 1.88 -14.00
C ALA A 438 7.70 2.46 -15.40
N VAL A 439 8.78 2.14 -16.12
CA VAL A 439 8.93 2.54 -17.53
C VAL A 439 7.75 2.02 -18.34
N ASN A 440 7.44 0.73 -18.26
CA ASN A 440 6.34 0.13 -19.01
C ASN A 440 5.00 0.80 -18.70
N LYS A 441 4.75 1.15 -17.42
CA LYS A 441 3.51 1.79 -17.01
C LYS A 441 3.38 3.22 -17.48
N LEU A 442 4.46 4.01 -17.38
CA LEU A 442 4.48 5.36 -17.92
C LEU A 442 4.31 5.36 -19.44
N LEU A 443 4.92 4.41 -20.17
CA LEU A 443 4.72 4.29 -21.61
C LEU A 443 3.25 4.04 -21.98
N GLY A 444 2.54 3.21 -21.19
CA GLY A 444 1.11 2.95 -21.38
C GLY A 444 0.19 4.11 -20.98
N SER A 445 0.65 5.04 -20.13
CA SER A 445 -0.15 6.18 -19.65
C SER A 445 0.15 7.51 -20.37
N GLN A 446 1.10 7.54 -21.31
CA GLN A 446 1.46 8.77 -22.01
C GLN A 446 0.23 9.39 -22.70
N ARG A 447 -0.05 10.67 -22.43
CA ARG A 447 -1.16 11.36 -23.10
C ARG A 447 -0.80 11.70 -24.54
N ALA A 448 -1.80 11.97 -25.38
CA ALA A 448 -1.61 12.27 -26.80
C ALA A 448 -0.62 13.43 -27.08
N GLY A 449 -0.48 14.38 -26.15
CA GLY A 449 0.49 15.48 -26.22
C GLY A 449 1.93 15.11 -25.81
N GLY A 450 2.19 13.87 -25.39
CA GLY A 450 3.52 13.38 -25.00
C GLY A 450 3.89 13.53 -23.53
N GLY A 451 3.06 14.17 -22.71
CA GLY A 451 3.36 14.44 -21.30
C GLY A 451 2.70 13.50 -20.29
N TRP A 452 3.27 13.51 -19.09
CA TRP A 452 2.72 12.95 -17.85
C TRP A 452 2.38 14.07 -16.87
N GLY A 453 1.56 13.79 -15.88
CA GLY A 453 1.12 14.75 -14.87
C GLY A 453 1.22 14.17 -13.47
N TRP A 454 0.54 14.82 -12.53
CA TRP A 454 0.32 14.29 -11.18
C TRP A 454 -0.32 12.89 -11.20
N ASN A 455 -1.46 12.81 -11.89
CA ASN A 455 -2.14 11.58 -12.20
C ASN A 455 -2.97 11.74 -13.48
N ARG A 456 -3.63 10.66 -13.92
CA ARG A 456 -4.43 10.68 -15.16
C ARG A 456 -5.59 11.69 -15.16
N CYS A 457 -6.11 12.07 -13.99
CA CYS A 457 -7.20 13.04 -13.84
C CYS A 457 -6.74 14.48 -14.03
N LEU A 458 -5.45 14.77 -13.82
CA LEU A 458 -4.88 16.09 -14.00
C LEU A 458 -4.21 16.26 -15.38
N PRO A 459 -4.13 17.49 -15.92
CA PRO A 459 -3.37 17.75 -17.13
C PRO A 459 -1.88 17.36 -16.97
N PRO A 460 -1.21 16.98 -18.06
CA PRO A 460 0.24 16.83 -18.05
C PRO A 460 0.96 18.10 -17.61
N ASP A 461 2.11 17.92 -16.97
CA ASP A 461 2.97 19.00 -16.51
C ASP A 461 4.45 18.70 -16.80
N ALA A 462 5.26 19.75 -16.79
CA ALA A 462 6.68 19.65 -17.14
C ALA A 462 7.52 18.91 -16.09
N ASP A 463 7.17 18.94 -14.80
CA ASP A 463 7.99 18.31 -13.76
C ASP A 463 7.82 16.77 -13.81
N SER A 464 6.56 16.31 -13.85
CA SER A 464 6.20 14.90 -13.99
C SER A 464 6.80 14.30 -15.26
N THR A 465 6.69 15.03 -16.38
CA THR A 465 7.25 14.61 -17.66
C THR A 465 8.79 14.55 -17.63
N ALA A 466 9.47 15.49 -16.95
CA ALA A 466 10.92 15.48 -16.84
C ALA A 466 11.42 14.27 -16.05
N TRP A 467 10.78 13.94 -14.92
CA TRP A 467 11.11 12.74 -14.15
C TRP A 467 10.95 11.46 -14.99
N ALA A 468 9.89 11.37 -15.80
CA ALA A 468 9.68 10.22 -16.68
C ALA A 468 10.81 10.10 -17.73
N VAL A 469 11.22 11.22 -18.34
CA VAL A 469 12.34 11.24 -19.30
C VAL A 469 13.67 10.89 -18.63
N HIS A 470 13.94 11.37 -17.41
CA HIS A 470 15.12 11.01 -16.65
C HIS A 470 15.16 9.50 -16.37
N LEU A 471 14.03 8.91 -15.97
CA LEU A 471 13.87 7.47 -15.79
C LEU A 471 14.13 6.72 -17.11
N PHE A 472 13.53 7.14 -18.22
CA PHE A 472 13.73 6.51 -19.53
C PHE A 472 15.20 6.51 -19.94
N ARG A 473 15.89 7.66 -19.84
CA ARG A 473 17.32 7.74 -20.13
C ARG A 473 18.13 6.84 -19.21
N ARG A 474 17.78 6.78 -17.91
CA ARG A 474 18.48 5.93 -16.95
C ARG A 474 18.33 4.44 -17.26
N MET A 475 17.16 4.05 -17.77
CA MET A 475 16.86 2.67 -18.16
C MET A 475 17.22 2.37 -19.63
N GLY A 476 17.80 3.32 -20.36
CA GLY A 476 18.23 3.14 -21.75
C GLY A 476 17.09 3.09 -22.77
N TYR A 477 15.93 3.70 -22.47
CA TYR A 477 14.80 3.79 -23.38
C TYR A 477 14.85 5.06 -24.23
N GLU A 478 14.94 4.89 -25.56
CA GLU A 478 15.04 5.97 -26.55
C GLU A 478 13.91 5.93 -27.60
N GLY A 479 12.75 5.38 -27.26
CA GLY A 479 11.63 5.24 -28.19
C GLY A 479 10.84 6.53 -28.46
N MET A 480 9.83 6.43 -29.35
CA MET A 480 8.96 7.55 -29.76
C MET A 480 8.32 8.29 -28.58
N ALA A 481 7.95 7.58 -27.52
CA ALA A 481 7.40 8.21 -26.32
C ALA A 481 8.37 9.20 -25.69
N SER A 482 9.67 8.90 -25.65
CA SER A 482 10.70 9.82 -25.14
C SER A 482 10.82 11.05 -26.06
N ALA A 483 10.74 10.87 -27.37
CA ALA A 483 10.76 11.98 -28.33
C ALA A 483 9.53 12.91 -28.17
N HIS A 484 8.32 12.36 -28.01
CA HIS A 484 7.12 13.15 -27.74
C HIS A 484 7.21 13.89 -26.41
N ALA A 485 7.77 13.26 -25.37
CA ALA A 485 8.00 13.90 -24.08
C ALA A 485 8.97 15.08 -24.19
N MET A 486 10.04 14.96 -24.98
CA MET A 486 10.97 16.05 -25.24
C MET A 486 10.31 17.22 -25.99
N GLN A 487 9.41 16.94 -26.94
CA GLN A 487 8.62 17.97 -27.61
C GLN A 487 7.65 18.66 -26.64
N PHE A 488 6.98 17.88 -25.79
CA PHE A 488 6.12 18.39 -24.73
C PHE A 488 6.91 19.36 -23.82
N LEU A 489 8.04 18.94 -23.26
CA LEU A 489 8.90 19.77 -22.41
C LEU A 489 9.36 21.05 -23.13
N SER A 490 9.71 20.96 -24.40
CA SER A 490 10.11 22.14 -25.20
C SER A 490 8.99 23.18 -25.31
N ALA A 491 7.73 22.76 -25.31
CA ALA A 491 6.59 23.67 -25.35
C ALA A 491 6.29 24.36 -24.00
N HIS A 492 6.92 23.92 -22.90
CA HIS A 492 6.91 24.63 -21.61
C HIS A 492 8.04 25.65 -21.46
N LEU A 493 8.94 25.74 -22.45
CA LEU A 493 10.03 26.71 -22.47
C LEU A 493 9.51 28.11 -22.77
N LEU A 494 9.72 29.03 -21.82
CA LEU A 494 9.36 30.43 -21.96
C LEU A 494 10.42 31.19 -22.79
N PRO A 495 10.06 32.31 -23.46
CA PRO A 495 10.99 33.04 -24.32
C PRO A 495 12.29 33.49 -23.64
N HIS A 496 12.24 33.77 -22.34
CA HIS A 496 13.40 34.16 -21.52
C HIS A 496 14.19 32.98 -20.95
N GLY A 497 13.83 31.75 -21.29
CA GLY A 497 14.50 30.52 -20.84
C GLY A 497 13.96 29.92 -19.55
N GLY A 498 12.95 30.53 -18.94
CA GLY A 498 12.22 29.93 -17.82
C GLY A 498 11.41 28.71 -18.25
N ILE A 499 10.99 27.88 -17.30
CA ILE A 499 10.10 26.74 -17.55
C ILE A 499 8.87 26.90 -16.66
N SER A 500 7.68 26.75 -17.23
CA SER A 500 6.44 26.68 -16.46
C SER A 500 6.04 25.24 -16.17
N THR A 501 5.37 25.00 -15.03
CA THR A 501 4.83 23.66 -14.73
C THR A 501 3.69 23.32 -15.68
N TYR A 502 2.76 24.25 -15.90
CA TYR A 502 1.67 24.10 -16.86
C TYR A 502 1.79 25.09 -18.02
N GLN A 503 1.31 24.71 -19.20
CA GLN A 503 1.29 25.61 -20.35
C GLN A 503 0.21 26.67 -20.22
N ALA A 504 0.44 27.82 -20.87
CA ALA A 504 -0.58 28.85 -21.01
C ALA A 504 -1.85 28.30 -21.68
N GLY A 505 -3.01 28.62 -21.10
CA GLY A 505 -4.31 28.21 -21.65
C GLY A 505 -4.75 26.79 -21.30
N VAL A 506 -3.92 25.99 -20.60
CA VAL A 506 -4.37 24.71 -20.04
C VAL A 506 -5.29 24.99 -18.85
N SER A 507 -6.53 24.49 -18.94
CA SER A 507 -7.47 24.57 -17.83
C SER A 507 -7.14 23.50 -16.80
N VAL A 508 -6.78 23.91 -15.59
CA VAL A 508 -6.62 22.98 -14.47
C VAL A 508 -7.82 23.14 -13.55
N GLN A 509 -8.59 22.06 -13.38
CA GLN A 509 -9.65 22.04 -12.38
C GLN A 509 -9.03 21.59 -11.06
N TYR A 510 -8.98 22.47 -10.07
CA TYR A 510 -8.48 22.15 -8.74
C TYR A 510 -9.44 22.69 -7.69
N ARG A 511 -9.82 21.85 -6.72
CA ARG A 511 -10.80 22.17 -5.66
C ARG A 511 -12.13 22.78 -6.16
N GLY A 512 -12.62 22.34 -7.32
CA GLY A 512 -13.87 22.84 -7.89
C GLY A 512 -13.76 24.22 -8.56
N HIS A 513 -12.55 24.77 -8.67
CA HIS A 513 -12.26 25.98 -9.44
C HIS A 513 -11.43 25.60 -10.67
N ALA A 514 -11.92 25.98 -11.85
CA ALA A 514 -11.09 25.97 -13.05
C ALA A 514 -10.20 27.22 -13.04
N THR A 515 -8.94 27.08 -13.44
CA THR A 515 -8.07 28.21 -13.77
C THR A 515 -8.83 29.18 -14.69
N LYS A 516 -9.02 30.42 -14.27
CA LYS A 516 -9.62 31.47 -15.10
C LYS A 516 -8.60 31.98 -16.12
N GLU A 517 -9.09 32.55 -17.22
CA GLU A 517 -8.24 33.40 -18.07
C GLU A 517 -7.66 34.52 -17.17
N ASN A 518 -6.33 34.56 -17.07
CA ASN A 518 -5.48 35.41 -16.19
C ASN A 518 -5.02 34.81 -14.84
N ASP A 519 -5.30 33.53 -14.54
CA ASP A 519 -4.69 32.81 -13.40
C ASP A 519 -3.33 32.23 -13.81
N ASP A 520 -2.28 33.04 -13.73
CA ASP A 520 -0.97 32.68 -14.30
C ASP A 520 0.09 32.29 -13.26
N GLY A 521 -0.27 32.09 -12.00
CA GLY A 521 0.61 31.53 -10.98
C GLY A 521 1.21 30.21 -11.46
N TRP A 522 0.35 29.23 -11.76
CA TRP A 522 0.75 27.88 -12.20
C TRP A 522 1.38 27.83 -13.61
N GLN A 523 1.18 28.88 -14.40
CA GLN A 523 1.67 29.02 -15.78
C GLN A 523 2.93 29.90 -15.85
N SER A 524 3.38 30.46 -14.72
CA SER A 524 4.58 31.26 -14.62
C SER A 524 5.84 30.40 -14.56
N GLU A 525 7.02 31.05 -14.56
CA GLU A 525 8.30 30.36 -14.39
C GLU A 525 8.42 29.77 -12.98
N HIS A 526 8.73 28.47 -12.90
CA HIS A 526 9.00 27.79 -11.63
C HIS A 526 10.41 27.25 -11.61
N LEU A 527 11.27 27.80 -10.75
CA LEU A 527 12.70 27.45 -10.71
C LEU A 527 12.93 25.99 -10.29
N CYS A 528 12.08 25.40 -9.44
CA CYS A 528 12.15 23.98 -9.11
C CYS A 528 11.91 23.08 -10.34
N THR A 529 10.93 23.42 -11.18
CA THR A 529 10.63 22.72 -12.43
C THR A 529 11.73 22.97 -13.47
N ALA A 530 12.18 24.21 -13.60
CA ALA A 530 13.26 24.58 -14.51
C ALA A 530 14.56 23.85 -14.18
N ALA A 531 14.88 23.69 -12.89
CA ALA A 531 16.04 22.94 -12.43
C ALA A 531 16.00 21.46 -12.85
N ASN A 532 14.82 20.83 -12.82
CA ASN A 532 14.61 19.45 -13.25
C ASN A 532 14.68 19.29 -14.78
N VAL A 533 14.12 20.25 -15.52
CA VAL A 533 14.00 20.22 -16.99
C VAL A 533 15.26 20.67 -17.72
N ALA A 534 16.05 21.59 -17.15
CA ALA A 534 17.20 22.19 -17.82
C ALA A 534 18.23 21.19 -18.39
N PRO A 535 18.60 20.09 -17.70
CA PRO A 535 19.50 19.06 -18.25
C PRO A 535 18.96 18.39 -19.52
N LEU A 536 17.66 18.47 -19.77
CA LEU A 536 16.99 17.83 -20.92
C LEU A 536 16.96 18.76 -22.14
N LEU A 537 16.78 20.07 -21.94
CA LEU A 537 16.55 21.06 -23.02
C LEU A 537 17.77 21.91 -23.38
N GLY A 538 18.86 21.84 -22.61
CA GLY A 538 20.15 22.44 -22.98
C GLY A 538 20.36 23.87 -22.50
N SER A 539 21.01 24.70 -23.34
CA SER A 539 21.73 25.90 -22.88
C SER A 539 20.85 27.06 -22.39
N LEU A 540 19.66 27.24 -22.97
CA LEU A 540 18.82 28.39 -22.62
C LEU A 540 18.25 28.30 -21.18
N PRO A 541 17.65 27.18 -20.75
CA PRO A 541 17.28 26.99 -19.33
C PRO A 541 18.46 27.04 -18.37
N LEU A 542 19.61 26.46 -18.73
CA LEU A 542 20.81 26.52 -17.89
C LEU A 542 21.30 27.95 -17.67
N ARG A 543 21.27 28.76 -18.73
CA ARG A 543 21.56 30.20 -18.63
C ARG A 543 20.58 30.90 -17.69
N ARG A 544 19.29 30.61 -17.82
CA ARG A 544 18.26 31.20 -16.97
C ARG A 544 18.46 30.84 -15.50
N LEU A 545 18.73 29.58 -15.17
CA LEU A 545 19.04 29.14 -13.80
C LEU A 545 20.23 29.91 -13.22
N ARG A 546 21.29 30.12 -14.00
CA ARG A 546 22.44 30.92 -13.54
C ARG A 546 22.06 32.37 -13.22
N GLU A 547 21.17 32.96 -14.01
CA GLU A 547 20.72 34.35 -13.88
C GLU A 547 19.70 34.55 -12.76
N THR A 548 19.04 33.48 -12.29
CA THR A 548 18.01 33.52 -11.23
C THR A 548 18.47 32.94 -9.89
N GLN A 549 19.75 32.60 -9.74
CA GLN A 549 20.29 32.21 -8.44
C GLN A 549 20.21 33.37 -7.46
N ASN A 550 19.71 33.11 -6.26
CA ASN A 550 19.63 34.10 -5.19
C ASN A 550 21.04 34.52 -4.72
N ASP A 551 21.13 35.68 -4.06
CA ASP A 551 22.39 36.21 -3.53
C ASP A 551 23.06 35.27 -2.51
N ASP A 552 22.25 34.50 -1.76
CA ASP A 552 22.73 33.51 -0.79
C ASP A 552 23.23 32.21 -1.43
N GLY A 553 23.05 32.04 -2.75
CA GLY A 553 23.45 30.85 -3.51
C GLY A 553 22.35 29.82 -3.73
N SER A 554 21.15 30.02 -3.19
CA SER A 554 20.01 29.10 -3.37
C SER A 554 19.17 29.40 -4.63
N TRP A 555 18.24 28.50 -4.94
CA TRP A 555 17.14 28.74 -5.87
C TRP A 555 15.81 28.55 -5.15
N THR A 556 14.94 29.55 -5.22
CA THR A 556 13.59 29.48 -4.65
C THR A 556 12.79 28.35 -5.29
N ALA A 557 11.95 27.67 -4.53
CA ALA A 557 11.01 26.68 -5.04
C ALA A 557 9.58 27.23 -4.99
N TYR A 558 8.78 26.91 -6.01
CA TYR A 558 7.36 27.28 -6.07
C TYR A 558 6.50 26.21 -5.37
N TRP A 559 6.73 24.93 -5.72
CA TRP A 559 5.98 23.78 -5.18
C TRP A 559 6.56 23.22 -3.87
N TRP A 560 7.62 23.81 -3.32
CA TRP A 560 8.31 23.32 -2.12
C TRP A 560 8.61 24.46 -1.17
N ARG A 561 8.45 24.26 0.14
CA ARG A 561 8.78 25.32 1.13
C ARG A 561 10.29 25.55 1.24
N CYS A 562 11.06 24.48 1.24
CA CYS A 562 12.50 24.49 1.37
C CYS A 562 13.13 24.53 -0.02
N PRO A 563 14.09 25.45 -0.25
CA PRO A 563 14.79 25.54 -1.52
C PRO A 563 15.84 24.43 -1.72
N ALA A 564 15.97 23.46 -0.82
CA ALA A 564 17.02 22.44 -0.91
C ALA A 564 16.90 21.59 -2.19
N LEU A 565 15.70 21.15 -2.56
CA LEU A 565 15.47 20.37 -3.78
C LEU A 565 15.81 21.18 -5.04
N SER A 566 15.25 22.38 -5.18
CA SER A 566 15.51 23.25 -6.33
C SER A 566 16.98 23.61 -6.45
N THR A 567 17.63 23.90 -5.32
CA THR A 567 19.06 24.22 -5.28
C THR A 567 19.92 23.03 -5.67
N ALA A 568 19.60 21.82 -5.21
CA ALA A 568 20.31 20.60 -5.57
C ALA A 568 20.20 20.29 -7.06
N LEU A 569 18.98 20.30 -7.60
CA LEU A 569 18.74 20.04 -9.02
C LEU A 569 19.42 21.11 -9.91
N ALA A 570 19.33 22.39 -9.54
CA ALA A 570 19.96 23.47 -10.30
C ALA A 570 21.49 23.37 -10.28
N ALA A 571 22.07 23.09 -9.11
CA ALA A 571 23.52 22.91 -8.98
C ALA A 571 24.02 21.71 -9.80
N GLU A 572 23.31 20.58 -9.79
CA GLU A 572 23.64 19.40 -10.60
C GLU A 572 23.50 19.68 -12.10
N ALA A 573 22.43 20.36 -12.52
CA ALA A 573 22.23 20.78 -13.90
C ALA A 573 23.37 21.67 -14.40
N LEU A 574 23.76 22.68 -13.61
CA LEU A 574 24.86 23.59 -13.94
C LEU A 574 26.23 22.90 -13.90
N ALA A 575 26.44 21.96 -12.97
CA ALA A 575 27.70 21.19 -12.88
C ALA A 575 27.90 20.23 -14.07
N SER A 576 26.82 19.83 -14.75
CA SER A 576 26.88 18.97 -15.94
C SER A 576 27.50 19.65 -17.17
N VAL A 577 27.68 20.99 -17.14
CA VAL A 577 28.25 21.77 -18.23
C VAL A 577 29.39 22.68 -17.74
N THR A 578 30.37 22.94 -18.62
CA THR A 578 31.49 23.81 -18.29
C THR A 578 31.08 25.29 -18.20
N GLY A 579 31.71 26.07 -17.32
CA GLY A 579 31.53 27.54 -17.26
C GLY A 579 30.49 28.03 -16.24
N HIS A 580 29.98 27.15 -15.38
CA HIS A 580 29.03 27.52 -14.31
C HIS A 580 29.54 27.24 -12.89
N ARG A 581 30.84 26.99 -12.74
CA ARG A 581 31.46 26.60 -11.47
C ARG A 581 31.18 27.57 -10.33
N ALA A 582 31.24 28.88 -10.58
CA ALA A 582 30.98 29.90 -9.57
C ALA A 582 29.55 29.81 -8.98
N SER A 583 28.55 29.47 -9.79
CA SER A 583 27.18 29.26 -9.31
C SER A 583 27.06 27.99 -8.46
N VAL A 584 27.74 26.92 -8.86
CA VAL A 584 27.80 25.66 -8.09
C VAL A 584 28.50 25.89 -6.74
N ASP A 585 29.62 26.61 -6.72
CA ASP A 585 30.33 26.92 -5.47
C ASP A 585 29.48 27.76 -4.51
N ARG A 586 28.68 28.71 -5.00
CA ARG A 586 27.71 29.44 -4.16
C ARG A 586 26.63 28.53 -3.58
N ALA A 587 26.13 27.56 -4.35
CA ALA A 587 25.16 26.58 -3.87
C ALA A 587 25.76 25.69 -2.75
N ILE A 588 27.03 25.32 -2.88
CA ILE A 588 27.78 24.57 -1.86
C ILE A 588 27.93 25.41 -0.58
N LEU A 589 28.32 26.68 -0.69
CA LEU A 589 28.40 27.60 0.45
C LEU A 589 27.04 27.75 1.15
N TRP A 590 25.97 27.90 0.37
CA TRP A 590 24.60 27.90 0.89
C TRP A 590 24.31 26.62 1.69
N ALA A 591 24.61 25.44 1.14
CA ALA A 591 24.36 24.14 1.77
C ALA A 591 25.12 23.97 3.10
N TRP A 592 26.35 24.49 3.21
CA TRP A 592 27.10 24.55 4.47
C TRP A 592 26.43 25.43 5.51
N SER A 593 25.89 26.58 5.10
CA SER A 593 25.23 27.54 5.96
C SER A 593 23.83 27.10 6.39
N TYR A 594 23.19 26.22 5.60
CA TYR A 594 21.83 25.79 5.83
C TYR A 594 21.71 25.02 7.16
N ARG A 595 20.78 25.49 7.99
CA ARG A 595 20.44 24.90 9.29
C ARG A 595 18.93 24.77 9.34
N SER A 596 18.42 23.55 9.20
CA SER A 596 17.01 23.29 9.48
C SER A 596 16.78 23.36 11.00
N SER A 597 15.67 23.95 11.42
CA SER A 597 15.24 23.95 12.83
C SER A 597 14.89 22.54 13.31
N ALA A 598 14.47 21.66 12.41
CA ALA A 598 14.19 20.26 12.67
C ALA A 598 14.97 19.35 11.68
N PRO A 599 15.67 18.30 12.16
CA PRO A 599 16.33 17.35 11.28
C PRO A 599 15.31 16.67 10.35
N SER A 600 15.52 16.77 9.03
CA SER A 600 14.67 16.12 8.02
C SER A 600 15.55 15.29 7.09
N ALA A 601 15.23 14.00 6.94
CA ALA A 601 15.95 13.11 6.04
C ALA A 601 15.80 13.56 4.57
N TRP A 602 14.62 14.10 4.22
CA TRP A 602 14.36 14.73 2.93
C TRP A 602 15.31 15.89 2.64
N ILE A 603 15.43 16.84 3.56
CA ILE A 603 16.31 18.01 3.37
C ILE A 603 17.77 17.57 3.32
N ASP A 604 18.21 16.69 4.23
CA ASP A 604 19.59 16.21 4.25
C ASP A 604 19.97 15.49 2.95
N ALA A 605 19.06 14.72 2.36
CA ALA A 605 19.30 14.07 1.07
C ALA A 605 19.67 15.08 -0.03
N TRP A 606 18.93 16.18 -0.12
CA TRP A 606 19.22 17.24 -1.11
C TRP A 606 20.49 18.03 -0.78
N ILE A 607 20.75 18.30 0.50
CA ILE A 607 22.01 18.95 0.94
C ILE A 607 23.23 18.08 0.60
N ILE A 608 23.16 16.77 0.84
CA ILE A 608 24.21 15.80 0.47
C ILE A 608 24.50 15.88 -1.03
N ARG A 609 23.46 15.96 -1.87
CA ARG A 609 23.59 16.07 -3.33
C ARG A 609 24.21 17.38 -3.81
N ILE A 610 24.09 18.46 -3.06
CA ILE A 610 24.81 19.71 -3.35
C ILE A 610 26.28 19.58 -2.95
N LEU A 611 26.54 19.14 -1.72
CA LEU A 611 27.88 19.08 -1.15
C LEU A 611 28.82 18.14 -1.92
N ARG A 612 28.30 17.05 -2.48
CA ARG A 612 29.11 16.13 -3.31
C ARG A 612 29.73 16.78 -4.56
N LEU A 613 29.19 17.91 -5.02
CA LEU A 613 29.71 18.64 -6.19
C LEU A 613 30.97 19.46 -5.86
N GLY A 614 31.29 19.58 -4.57
CA GLY A 614 32.39 20.39 -4.08
C GLY A 614 33.74 19.68 -4.07
N ASN A 615 34.66 20.26 -3.31
CA ASN A 615 35.99 19.70 -3.10
C ASN A 615 35.96 18.55 -2.07
N ALA A 616 37.13 18.01 -1.72
CA ALA A 616 37.25 16.90 -0.78
C ALA A 616 36.62 17.18 0.61
N SER A 617 36.72 18.41 1.13
CA SER A 617 36.09 18.80 2.40
C SER A 617 34.57 18.80 2.32
N ASP A 618 34.02 19.27 1.20
CA ASP A 618 32.56 19.30 0.98
C ASP A 618 32.02 17.86 0.85
N GLN A 619 32.74 17.01 0.12
CA GLN A 619 32.42 15.59 -0.02
C GLN A 619 32.51 14.85 1.32
N GLN A 620 33.51 15.15 2.15
CA GLN A 620 33.63 14.57 3.50
C GLN A 620 32.42 14.93 4.38
N GLU A 621 31.96 16.18 4.32
CA GLU A 621 30.74 16.60 5.01
C GLU A 621 29.49 15.89 4.46
N ALA A 622 29.40 15.70 3.15
CA ALA A 622 28.33 14.92 2.52
C ALA A 622 28.29 13.49 3.06
N HIS A 623 29.44 12.81 3.14
CA HIS A 623 29.57 11.48 3.75
C HIS A 623 29.17 11.48 5.23
N ARG A 624 29.65 12.46 6.01
CA ARG A 624 29.30 12.57 7.44
C ARG A 624 27.79 12.70 7.66
N ARG A 625 27.10 13.47 6.81
CA ARG A 625 25.63 13.58 6.85
C ARG A 625 24.94 12.29 6.43
N ALA A 626 25.46 11.62 5.39
CA ALA A 626 24.95 10.33 4.96
C ALA A 626 25.03 9.27 6.08
N GLU A 627 26.14 9.23 6.83
CA GLU A 627 26.34 8.34 7.99
C GLU A 627 25.35 8.57 9.15
N ALA A 628 24.67 9.71 9.18
CA ALA A 628 23.62 10.01 10.16
C ALA A 628 22.23 9.52 9.70
N LEU A 629 22.02 9.21 8.42
CA LEU A 629 20.73 8.75 7.90
C LEU A 629 20.28 7.38 8.43
N PRO A 630 21.16 6.35 8.58
CA PRO A 630 20.77 5.06 9.15
C PRO A 630 20.12 5.17 10.53
N ARG A 631 20.55 6.13 11.36
CA ARG A 631 19.99 6.35 12.71
C ARG A 631 18.55 6.89 12.71
N ARG A 632 18.08 7.37 11.56
CA ARG A 632 16.71 7.88 11.36
C ARG A 632 15.87 6.96 10.48
N GLN A 633 16.46 5.87 9.97
CA GLN A 633 15.73 4.88 9.20
C GLN A 633 14.78 4.13 10.14
N LEU A 634 13.54 3.97 9.72
CA LEU A 634 12.53 3.20 10.42
C LEU A 634 12.76 1.70 10.20
N GLU A 635 12.16 0.86 11.05
CA GLU A 635 12.31 -0.60 10.98
C GLU A 635 11.85 -1.21 9.64
N ASP A 636 10.88 -0.57 8.98
CA ASP A 636 10.38 -0.98 7.67
C ASP A 636 11.30 -0.60 6.50
N GLY A 637 12.42 0.09 6.77
CA GLY A 637 13.39 0.54 5.78
C GLY A 637 13.13 1.94 5.22
N SER A 638 12.05 2.60 5.61
CA SER A 638 11.72 3.98 5.20
C SER A 638 12.34 5.03 6.11
N TRP A 639 12.14 6.31 5.78
CA TRP A 639 12.42 7.43 6.68
C TRP A 639 11.14 8.19 7.01
N PRO A 640 11.04 8.81 8.20
CA PRO A 640 9.90 9.67 8.54
C PRO A 640 9.60 10.67 7.42
N SER A 641 8.30 10.86 7.13
CA SER A 641 7.83 11.82 6.12
C SER A 641 8.44 13.19 6.40
N GLY A 642 9.11 13.73 5.39
CA GLY A 642 9.88 14.97 5.54
C GLY A 642 9.76 15.90 4.35
N THR A 643 9.00 15.51 3.31
CA THR A 643 8.71 16.37 2.18
C THR A 643 7.91 17.58 2.62
N ASP A 644 8.19 18.69 1.99
CA ASP A 644 7.55 19.97 2.25
C ASP A 644 6.93 20.54 0.96
N ILE A 645 6.39 19.64 0.16
CA ILE A 645 5.60 19.98 -1.00
C ILE A 645 4.35 20.76 -0.57
N VAL A 646 3.99 21.75 -1.39
CA VAL A 646 2.82 22.58 -1.17
C VAL A 646 1.93 22.60 -2.41
N SER A 647 0.62 22.72 -2.18
CA SER A 647 -0.33 23.17 -3.19
C SER A 647 -0.65 24.65 -2.98
N THR A 648 -0.66 25.43 -4.05
CA THR A 648 -1.07 26.84 -4.08
C THR A 648 -2.41 26.98 -4.81
N ASP A 649 -3.06 28.12 -4.65
CA ASP A 649 -4.14 28.53 -5.56
C ASP A 649 -3.53 28.87 -6.94
N THR A 650 -4.32 28.73 -8.00
CA THR A 650 -3.84 28.73 -9.39
C THR A 650 -3.26 30.06 -9.86
N ASP A 651 -3.74 31.16 -9.28
CA ASP A 651 -3.33 32.55 -9.53
C ASP A 651 -2.18 33.03 -8.62
N ASP A 652 -1.81 32.25 -7.60
CA ASP A 652 -0.81 32.67 -6.63
C ASP A 652 0.62 32.50 -7.15
N ARG A 653 1.25 33.61 -7.53
CA ARG A 653 2.67 33.63 -7.95
C ARG A 653 3.68 33.62 -6.80
N THR A 654 3.21 33.86 -5.58
CA THR A 654 4.06 34.17 -4.42
C THR A 654 4.19 33.00 -3.44
N GLY A 655 3.30 32.01 -3.54
CA GLY A 655 3.17 30.95 -2.56
C GLY A 655 2.46 31.39 -1.27
N ALA A 656 1.80 32.55 -1.25
CA ALA A 656 1.04 33.05 -0.10
C ALA A 656 -0.12 32.13 0.32
N THR A 657 -0.64 31.32 -0.61
CA THR A 657 -1.74 30.38 -0.43
C THR A 657 -1.26 28.95 -0.18
N ALA A 658 0.05 28.73 -0.08
CA ALA A 658 0.68 27.43 0.02
C ALA A 658 0.19 26.61 1.22
N ARG A 659 -0.40 25.45 0.92
CA ARG A 659 -0.82 24.44 1.90
C ARG A 659 0.02 23.19 1.73
N ASN A 660 0.50 22.62 2.84
CA ASN A 660 1.28 21.39 2.79
C ASN A 660 0.43 20.24 2.26
N LEU A 661 1.03 19.42 1.41
CA LEU A 661 0.49 18.10 1.13
C LEU A 661 1.19 17.10 2.04
N GLU A 662 0.40 16.16 2.56
CA GLU A 662 0.92 15.09 3.40
C GLU A 662 1.58 14.02 2.53
N GLU A 663 2.64 13.41 3.05
CA GLU A 663 3.34 12.26 2.48
C GLU A 663 3.04 11.02 3.34
N PRO A 664 1.81 10.46 3.27
CA PRO A 664 1.40 9.36 4.13
C PRO A 664 2.23 8.09 3.96
N TYR A 665 2.80 7.83 2.78
CA TYR A 665 3.46 6.56 2.48
C TYR A 665 4.99 6.62 2.56
N ARG A 666 5.60 7.77 2.82
CA ARG A 666 7.05 7.97 2.99
C ARG A 666 7.89 7.61 1.76
N ILE A 667 7.27 7.43 0.59
CA ILE A 667 7.99 6.89 -0.57
C ILE A 667 8.88 7.96 -1.23
N PHE A 668 8.51 9.24 -1.18
CA PHE A 668 9.30 10.33 -1.74
C PHE A 668 10.55 10.64 -0.92
N THR A 669 10.40 10.75 0.40
CA THR A 669 11.50 10.94 1.34
C THR A 669 12.48 9.78 1.24
N THR A 670 11.97 8.55 1.21
CA THR A 670 12.81 7.35 1.08
C THR A 670 13.55 7.33 -0.27
N ALA A 671 12.88 7.63 -1.37
CA ALA A 671 13.50 7.71 -2.70
C ALA A 671 14.55 8.85 -2.80
N ALA A 672 14.32 10.01 -2.18
CA ALA A 672 15.29 11.10 -2.15
C ALA A 672 16.56 10.73 -1.40
N VAL A 673 16.42 10.12 -0.22
CA VAL A 673 17.55 9.58 0.55
C VAL A 673 18.32 8.55 -0.28
N LEU A 674 17.60 7.65 -0.93
CA LEU A 674 18.19 6.62 -1.78
C LEU A 674 19.02 7.21 -2.93
N MET A 675 18.50 8.24 -3.60
CA MET A 675 19.25 8.97 -4.62
C MET A 675 20.51 9.63 -4.05
N ALA A 676 20.45 10.22 -2.86
CA ALA A 676 21.60 10.88 -2.24
C ALA A 676 22.71 9.88 -1.85
N LEU A 677 22.34 8.72 -1.31
CA LEU A 677 23.31 7.67 -0.98
C LEU A 677 23.96 7.09 -2.25
N THR A 678 23.16 6.84 -3.28
CA THR A 678 23.65 6.35 -4.58
C THR A 678 24.57 7.36 -5.25
N ALA A 679 24.24 8.64 -5.13
CA ALA A 679 25.03 9.76 -5.63
C ALA A 679 26.42 9.88 -4.97
N LEU A 680 26.61 9.32 -3.77
CA LEU A 680 27.90 9.17 -3.09
C LEU A 680 28.60 7.84 -3.39
N GLY A 681 28.03 7.02 -4.28
CA GLY A 681 28.57 5.72 -4.65
C GLY A 681 28.26 4.59 -3.66
N VAL A 682 27.40 4.81 -2.66
CA VAL A 682 26.96 3.74 -1.75
C VAL A 682 26.18 2.70 -2.55
N GLN A 683 26.63 1.45 -2.49
CA GLN A 683 25.97 0.31 -3.15
C GLN A 683 25.22 -0.55 -2.12
N PRO A 684 24.18 -1.29 -2.57
CA PRO A 684 23.55 -2.35 -1.77
C PRO A 684 24.60 -3.34 -1.26
N ALA A 685 24.38 -3.91 -0.06
CA ALA A 685 25.27 -4.95 0.46
C ALA A 685 25.11 -6.23 -0.37
N THR A 686 26.23 -6.84 -0.76
CA THR A 686 26.19 -8.12 -1.48
C THR A 686 25.81 -9.26 -0.52
N ALA A 687 25.41 -10.41 -1.07
CA ALA A 687 25.15 -11.59 -0.24
C ALA A 687 26.38 -12.07 0.55
N GLU A 688 27.59 -11.71 0.11
CA GLU A 688 28.85 -12.01 0.81
C GLU A 688 29.08 -11.08 2.01
N ASP A 689 28.67 -9.82 1.93
CA ASP A 689 28.84 -8.81 2.99
C ASP A 689 27.94 -9.06 4.21
N ASN A 690 26.87 -9.86 4.05
CA ASN A 690 25.91 -10.18 5.10
C ASN A 690 26.22 -11.48 5.86
N ARG A 691 27.37 -12.13 5.62
CA ARG A 691 27.80 -13.26 6.45
C ARG A 691 28.36 -12.72 7.78
N PRO A 692 27.82 -13.16 8.93
CA PRO A 692 28.19 -12.64 10.24
C PRO A 692 29.66 -12.92 10.62
#